data_AF-A0A8T7KRH1-F1
#
_entry.id   AF-A0A8T7KRH1-F1
#
_cell.length_a   1.000
_cell.length_b   1.000
_cell.length_c   1.000
_cell.angle_alpha   90.00
_cell.angle_beta   90.00
_cell.angle_gamma   90.00
#
_symmetry.space_group_name_H-M   'P 1'
#
loop_
_entity.id
_entity.type
_entity.pdbx_description
1 polymer ?
#
loop_
_entity_poly.entity_id
_entity_poly.type
_entity_poly.pdbx_seq_one_letter_code
_entity_poly.pdbx_strand_id
1 'polypeptide(L)'
;MIIRHLLRSLLLLALLLPALASAQDFSQPAFRAVWARTDYPVQQGRGNHSWIWGPGPFTAQINEWYLEGPGQSRPVQYFDKGRMEINDPNGDPNNPWFVTSGLLTRDMIDGRVQVGNGEFIPLAPASIPVAGDPDAGFPTYADLRPYARAQPRLRPGDVVAERLTPQGRVPDPAFAGLPATRIVEVRNGYGIPRAFWDFLSQSGVSYRNGRFVQAPPLFDWLYIAGYPIADAFWVRVPIAGVPRDVMVQPFERRVLTYNPANPPRFQVEMGNVGRHYYRWRYELPFAGGRQALITVPPRDSTVSSPLAVQGFERGIVYENEMTVRLRTASGQVLTTVSTGVYRPDLAIPGPFATSLVFVAPELTTPGNVEVTTSSPVDGAESVIASQPVTIAGLAGDLARAEARARADLAARTGVWPERLVLRSAEAVEWPDSALGCPAPGQGYLQMITPGFRVVLEAAGRPYAYHSDRGDQLLLCEDGRPLAPIGAPLSLPAPGAVDTLPVHAEAHLGQPGATVSLELAFESGGLLRTPVTLLAAPDGSGLLLASIWPLPDMPRFGGQRAILQVRDQQGQLLAARLISLLGSDDPLARPVELYWLAGEQPQAEQRSIPRTPQIGAATLEQLLWGPPPGSGLSTAIPTPAEVLSYPGRGPDWGARVRLRSLVIRDGVATADFSRELRAYGGGSARVGAIRQQITRTLLQFPSVREVRIAIEGQTEGVLEP
;
A
#
# COMPACT_ATOMS: atom_id res chain seq x y z
N MET A 1 -50.52 -47.76 -3.64
CA MET A 1 -49.13 -47.63 -4.13
C MET A 1 -48.75 -46.17 -4.52
N ILE A 2 -49.38 -45.14 -3.92
CA ILE A 2 -49.14 -43.71 -4.28
C ILE A 2 -48.73 -42.84 -3.06
N ILE A 3 -48.64 -43.42 -1.86
CA ILE A 3 -48.30 -42.68 -0.62
C ILE A 3 -46.82 -42.86 -0.20
N ARG A 4 -46.02 -43.66 -0.92
CA ARG A 4 -44.61 -43.93 -0.60
C ARG A 4 -43.57 -43.04 -1.32
N HIS A 5 -43.98 -42.21 -2.28
CA HIS A 5 -43.05 -41.35 -3.04
C HIS A 5 -43.05 -39.87 -2.64
N LEU A 6 -44.05 -39.40 -1.89
CA LEU A 6 -44.08 -38.01 -1.39
C LEU A 6 -43.30 -37.80 -0.08
N LEU A 7 -43.03 -38.85 0.68
CA LEU A 7 -42.20 -38.76 1.91
C LEU A 7 -40.69 -38.91 1.68
N ARG A 8 -40.23 -39.31 0.48
CA ARG A 8 -38.78 -39.42 0.18
C ARG A 8 -38.15 -38.12 -0.32
N SER A 9 -38.95 -37.18 -0.83
CA SER A 9 -38.47 -35.87 -1.28
C SER A 9 -38.40 -34.81 -0.17
N LEU A 10 -39.04 -35.06 0.98
CA LEU A 10 -38.92 -34.21 2.18
C LEU A 10 -37.83 -34.68 3.16
N LEU A 11 -37.31 -35.91 3.02
CA LEU A 11 -36.31 -36.46 3.94
C LEU A 11 -34.85 -36.25 3.51
N LEU A 12 -34.60 -35.80 2.28
CA LEU A 12 -33.25 -35.58 1.74
C LEU A 12 -32.70 -34.16 1.99
N LEU A 13 -33.51 -33.26 2.55
CA LEU A 13 -33.05 -31.93 2.99
C LEU A 13 -32.61 -31.88 4.47
N ALA A 14 -32.75 -33.01 5.20
CA ALA A 14 -32.48 -33.10 6.64
C ALA A 14 -31.24 -33.92 7.02
N LEU A 15 -30.52 -34.53 6.06
CA LEU A 15 -29.37 -35.41 6.33
C LEU A 15 -27.99 -34.78 6.07
N LEU A 16 -27.94 -33.46 5.91
CA LEU A 16 -26.75 -32.65 6.16
C LEU A 16 -27.13 -31.55 7.16
N LEU A 17 -27.71 -31.93 8.30
CA LEU A 17 -27.45 -31.16 9.50
C LEU A 17 -25.97 -31.45 9.81
N PRO A 18 -25.02 -30.53 9.58
CA PRO A 18 -23.79 -30.62 10.33
C PRO A 18 -24.23 -30.74 11.80
N ALA A 19 -23.59 -31.62 12.57
CA ALA A 19 -23.74 -31.58 14.03
C ALA A 19 -23.76 -30.09 14.40
N LEU A 20 -24.88 -29.63 14.99
CA LEU A 20 -25.03 -28.22 15.35
C LEU A 20 -23.91 -27.95 16.35
N ALA A 21 -22.75 -27.53 15.84
CA ALA A 21 -21.76 -26.85 16.63
C ALA A 21 -22.56 -25.72 17.26
N SER A 22 -22.70 -25.75 18.59
CA SER A 22 -23.36 -24.69 19.34
C SER A 22 -22.84 -23.37 18.78
N ALA A 23 -23.75 -22.54 18.26
CA ALA A 23 -23.38 -21.18 17.87
C ALA A 23 -22.67 -20.55 19.07
N GLN A 24 -21.55 -19.88 18.81
CA GLN A 24 -20.84 -19.15 19.85
C GLN A 24 -21.67 -17.95 20.28
N ASP A 25 -21.41 -17.44 21.48
CA ASP A 25 -22.04 -16.19 21.90
C ASP A 25 -21.52 -15.01 21.08
N PHE A 26 -22.38 -14.04 20.83
CA PHE A 26 -21.97 -12.78 20.19
C PHE A 26 -21.02 -12.05 21.13
N SER A 27 -19.79 -11.82 20.69
CA SER A 27 -18.78 -11.17 21.54
C SER A 27 -19.01 -9.68 21.72
N GLN A 28 -19.78 -9.06 20.82
CA GLN A 28 -20.10 -7.64 20.83
C GLN A 28 -21.60 -7.42 20.64
N PRO A 29 -22.25 -6.51 21.40
CA PRO A 29 -23.65 -6.14 21.18
C PRO A 29 -23.91 -5.65 19.75
N ALA A 30 -22.95 -4.92 19.17
CA ALA A 30 -23.03 -4.41 17.80
C ALA A 30 -23.07 -5.55 16.76
N PHE A 31 -22.30 -6.63 16.95
CA PHE A 31 -22.35 -7.81 16.07
C PHE A 31 -23.72 -8.48 16.11
N ARG A 32 -24.29 -8.64 17.31
CA ARG A 32 -25.65 -9.17 17.49
C ARG A 32 -26.68 -8.29 16.77
N ALA A 33 -26.57 -6.98 16.87
CA ALA A 33 -27.50 -6.05 16.23
C ALA A 33 -27.49 -6.17 14.70
N VAL A 34 -26.30 -6.24 14.09
CA VAL A 34 -26.16 -6.43 12.63
C VAL A 34 -26.73 -7.78 12.18
N TRP A 35 -26.39 -8.86 12.88
CA TRP A 35 -26.90 -10.19 12.57
C TRP A 35 -28.43 -10.26 12.71
N ALA A 36 -28.95 -9.79 13.83
CA ALA A 36 -30.37 -9.90 14.15
C ALA A 36 -31.24 -9.18 13.12
N ARG A 37 -30.74 -8.08 12.53
CA ARG A 37 -31.46 -7.32 11.50
C ARG A 37 -31.97 -8.18 10.35
N THR A 38 -31.21 -9.17 9.91
CA THR A 38 -31.49 -9.94 8.69
C THR A 38 -31.71 -11.42 8.95
N ASP A 39 -30.98 -12.01 9.89
CA ASP A 39 -30.96 -13.46 10.08
C ASP A 39 -31.85 -13.94 11.22
N TYR A 40 -32.14 -13.08 12.21
CA TYR A 40 -33.11 -13.43 13.25
C TYR A 40 -34.53 -13.69 12.68
N PRO A 41 -35.07 -12.89 11.72
CA PRO A 41 -36.31 -13.24 11.03
C PRO A 41 -36.29 -14.61 10.36
N VAL A 42 -35.18 -14.99 9.73
CA VAL A 42 -35.01 -16.32 9.10
C VAL A 42 -35.04 -17.41 10.17
N GLN A 43 -34.29 -17.22 11.27
CA GLN A 43 -34.27 -18.15 12.40
C GLN A 43 -35.65 -18.35 13.03
N GLN A 44 -36.48 -17.30 13.07
CA GLN A 44 -37.83 -17.33 13.63
C GLN A 44 -38.90 -17.81 12.62
N GLY A 45 -38.51 -18.21 11.40
CA GLY A 45 -39.43 -18.63 10.34
C GLY A 45 -40.31 -17.49 9.78
N ARG A 46 -39.93 -16.24 9.99
CA ARG A 46 -40.65 -15.03 9.55
C ARG A 46 -39.99 -14.34 8.34
N GLY A 47 -38.75 -14.69 8.02
CA GLY A 47 -38.02 -14.20 6.85
C GLY A 47 -38.40 -14.96 5.58
N ASN A 48 -38.37 -14.28 4.44
CA ASN A 48 -38.64 -14.83 3.10
C ASN A 48 -37.38 -14.98 2.22
N HIS A 49 -36.21 -14.75 2.80
CA HIS A 49 -34.88 -14.80 2.17
C HIS A 49 -33.99 -15.91 2.77
N SER A 50 -32.89 -16.24 2.08
CA SER A 50 -31.83 -17.11 2.62
C SER A 50 -30.98 -16.41 3.69
N TRP A 51 -30.13 -17.14 4.39
CA TRP A 51 -29.18 -16.56 5.36
C TRP A 51 -28.24 -15.51 4.72
N ILE A 52 -28.04 -14.38 5.40
CA ILE A 52 -27.12 -13.30 5.00
C ILE A 52 -25.76 -13.41 5.73
N TRP A 53 -25.78 -13.87 6.97
CA TRP A 53 -24.60 -14.12 7.81
C TRP A 53 -24.45 -15.60 8.16
N GLY A 54 -25.55 -16.29 8.45
CA GLY A 54 -25.61 -17.67 8.91
C GLY A 54 -26.43 -17.82 10.20
N PRO A 55 -26.59 -19.05 10.72
CA PRO A 55 -27.38 -19.31 11.93
C PRO A 55 -26.81 -18.65 13.21
N GLY A 56 -25.55 -18.24 13.20
CA GLY A 56 -24.85 -17.55 14.29
C GLY A 56 -23.34 -17.49 14.02
N PRO A 57 -22.55 -16.89 14.92
CA PRO A 57 -21.10 -16.94 14.81
C PRO A 57 -20.58 -18.34 15.15
N PHE A 58 -19.51 -18.76 14.48
CA PHE A 58 -18.86 -20.07 14.75
C PHE A 58 -17.51 -19.94 15.47
N THR A 59 -17.08 -18.71 15.78
CA THR A 59 -15.87 -18.43 16.57
C THR A 59 -16.22 -17.60 17.80
N ALA A 60 -15.38 -17.69 18.84
CA ALA A 60 -15.28 -16.64 19.85
C ALA A 60 -14.72 -15.34 19.22
N GLN A 61 -14.56 -14.28 20.02
CA GLN A 61 -13.82 -13.10 19.58
C GLN A 61 -12.37 -13.47 19.28
N ILE A 62 -11.84 -12.90 18.20
CA ILE A 62 -10.42 -12.93 17.86
C ILE A 62 -9.95 -11.47 17.77
N ASN A 63 -8.87 -11.13 18.46
CA ASN A 63 -8.19 -9.85 18.32
C ASN A 63 -7.10 -10.00 17.25
N GLU A 64 -7.40 -9.50 16.06
CA GLU A 64 -6.42 -9.49 14.96
C GLU A 64 -5.51 -8.25 15.10
N TRP A 65 -4.22 -8.39 14.81
CA TRP A 65 -3.34 -7.22 14.69
C TRP A 65 -3.85 -6.28 13.59
N TYR A 66 -3.94 -4.99 13.91
CA TYR A 66 -4.47 -3.96 13.03
C TYR A 66 -3.78 -2.62 13.32
N LEU A 67 -2.94 -2.15 12.40
CA LEU A 67 -2.00 -1.04 12.62
C LEU A 67 -2.65 0.22 13.19
N GLU A 68 -3.80 0.62 12.65
CA GLU A 68 -4.50 1.83 13.05
C GLU A 68 -5.48 1.62 14.21
N GLY A 69 -5.69 0.38 14.65
CA GLY A 69 -6.60 0.06 15.75
C GLY A 69 -6.00 0.46 17.11
N PRO A 70 -6.84 0.78 18.13
CA PRO A 70 -6.36 0.94 19.50
C PRO A 70 -5.58 -0.30 19.97
N GLY A 71 -4.38 -0.08 20.54
CA GLY A 71 -3.48 -1.19 20.91
C GLY A 71 -2.96 -2.00 19.72
N GLN A 72 -3.02 -1.45 18.50
CA GLN A 72 -2.73 -2.12 17.23
C GLN A 72 -3.55 -3.40 17.02
N SER A 73 -4.82 -3.40 17.41
CA SER A 73 -5.69 -4.56 17.30
C SER A 73 -7.11 -4.20 16.87
N ARG A 74 -7.84 -5.19 16.35
CA ARG A 74 -9.28 -5.10 16.10
C ARG A 74 -10.00 -6.38 16.55
N PRO A 75 -11.15 -6.28 17.22
CA PRO A 75 -11.99 -7.44 17.51
C PRO A 75 -12.73 -7.91 16.24
N VAL A 76 -12.72 -9.22 16.02
CA VAL A 76 -13.33 -9.90 14.87
C VAL A 76 -14.12 -11.12 15.33
N GLN A 77 -15.24 -11.41 14.66
CA GLN A 77 -16.00 -12.65 14.83
C GLN A 77 -16.47 -13.20 13.48
N TYR A 78 -16.37 -14.52 13.28
CA TYR A 78 -16.68 -15.17 12.00
C TYR A 78 -18.05 -15.87 12.00
N PHE A 79 -18.71 -15.79 10.85
CA PHE A 79 -20.02 -16.35 10.52
C PHE A 79 -19.91 -17.15 9.21
N ASP A 80 -20.86 -18.03 8.90
CA ASP A 80 -20.75 -18.86 7.69
C ASP A 80 -20.54 -18.04 6.42
N LYS A 81 -21.34 -16.98 6.24
CA LYS A 81 -21.36 -16.17 5.02
C LYS A 81 -20.39 -14.98 5.05
N GLY A 82 -19.76 -14.69 6.19
CA GLY A 82 -18.83 -13.56 6.31
C GLY A 82 -18.18 -13.39 7.68
N ARG A 83 -17.64 -12.21 7.97
CA ARG A 83 -17.16 -11.85 9.30
C ARG A 83 -17.59 -10.44 9.66
N MET A 84 -17.60 -10.14 10.95
CA MET A 84 -17.80 -8.81 11.49
C MET A 84 -16.54 -8.35 12.20
N GLU A 85 -16.16 -7.09 11.99
CA GLU A 85 -14.97 -6.48 12.60
C GLU A 85 -15.26 -5.03 13.00
N ILE A 86 -14.67 -4.59 14.10
CA ILE A 86 -14.71 -3.19 14.55
C ILE A 86 -13.28 -2.65 14.46
N ASN A 87 -12.99 -1.90 13.40
CA ASN A 87 -11.64 -1.35 13.18
C ASN A 87 -11.33 -0.18 14.13
N ASP A 88 -12.37 0.54 14.56
CA ASP A 88 -12.28 1.63 15.53
C ASP A 88 -13.36 1.45 16.62
N PRO A 89 -13.00 0.81 17.76
CA PRO A 89 -13.91 0.63 18.90
C PRO A 89 -14.40 1.93 19.54
N ASN A 90 -13.72 3.06 19.30
CA ASN A 90 -14.11 4.37 19.81
C ASN A 90 -15.04 5.12 18.84
N GLY A 91 -15.26 4.56 17.64
CA GLY A 91 -16.16 5.12 16.63
C GLY A 91 -17.62 5.16 17.09
N ASP A 92 -18.44 5.95 16.40
CA ASP A 92 -19.89 6.03 16.69
C ASP A 92 -20.57 4.68 16.43
N PRO A 93 -21.12 3.99 17.44
CA PRO A 93 -21.76 2.69 17.27
C PRO A 93 -23.05 2.75 16.44
N ASN A 94 -23.60 3.94 16.20
CA ASN A 94 -24.76 4.14 15.33
C ASN A 94 -24.37 4.32 13.86
N ASN A 95 -23.08 4.53 13.56
CA ASN A 95 -22.61 4.57 12.19
C ASN A 95 -22.86 3.21 11.53
N PRO A 96 -23.52 3.13 10.37
CA PRO A 96 -23.74 1.86 9.67
C PRO A 96 -22.44 1.11 9.33
N TRP A 97 -21.29 1.80 9.33
CA TRP A 97 -19.96 1.23 9.10
C TRP A 97 -19.14 1.02 10.38
N PHE A 98 -19.73 1.18 11.58
CA PHE A 98 -19.05 0.86 12.83
C PHE A 98 -18.64 -0.61 12.89
N VAL A 99 -19.59 -1.49 12.56
CA VAL A 99 -19.30 -2.89 12.24
C VAL A 99 -19.08 -2.97 10.74
N THR A 100 -17.90 -3.38 10.32
CA THR A 100 -17.62 -3.65 8.91
C THR A 100 -17.54 -5.14 8.64
N SER A 101 -17.56 -5.50 7.36
CA SER A 101 -17.16 -6.82 6.88
C SER A 101 -15.94 -6.60 6.01
N GLY A 102 -14.82 -7.25 6.35
CA GLY A 102 -13.58 -7.17 5.57
C GLY A 102 -13.79 -7.54 4.08
N LEU A 103 -12.77 -7.35 3.27
CA LEU A 103 -12.81 -7.60 1.82
C LEU A 103 -12.54 -9.08 1.50
N LEU A 104 -13.25 -9.99 2.18
CA LEU A 104 -12.90 -11.42 2.27
C LEU A 104 -12.69 -12.09 0.92
N THR A 105 -13.59 -11.83 -0.04
CA THR A 105 -13.51 -12.46 -1.36
C THR A 105 -12.33 -11.89 -2.15
N ARG A 106 -12.12 -10.57 -2.11
CA ARG A 106 -10.98 -9.92 -2.73
C ARG A 106 -9.65 -10.40 -2.16
N ASP A 107 -9.53 -10.44 -0.84
CA ASP A 107 -8.32 -10.87 -0.13
C ASP A 107 -7.94 -12.33 -0.45
N MET A 108 -8.92 -13.24 -0.50
CA MET A 108 -8.70 -14.64 -0.89
C MET A 108 -8.30 -14.81 -2.36
N ILE A 109 -8.83 -13.98 -3.27
CA ILE A 109 -8.44 -14.00 -4.70
C ILE A 109 -7.04 -13.40 -4.88
N ASP A 110 -6.77 -12.28 -4.22
CA ASP A 110 -5.51 -11.55 -4.35
C ASP A 110 -4.36 -12.25 -3.60
N GLY A 111 -4.65 -13.05 -2.58
CA GLY A 111 -3.64 -13.67 -1.72
C GLY A 111 -3.02 -12.65 -0.76
N ARG A 112 -3.84 -11.95 0.03
CA ARG A 112 -3.32 -10.93 0.97
C ARG A 112 -4.21 -10.75 2.18
N VAL A 113 -3.60 -10.63 3.35
CA VAL A 113 -4.30 -10.43 4.62
C VAL A 113 -4.18 -8.97 5.00
N GLN A 114 -5.32 -8.32 5.22
CA GLN A 114 -5.37 -6.94 5.71
C GLN A 114 -4.91 -6.87 7.17
N VAL A 115 -3.89 -6.05 7.42
CA VAL A 115 -3.32 -5.77 8.75
C VAL A 115 -3.37 -4.28 9.10
N GLY A 116 -3.96 -3.45 8.24
CA GLY A 116 -4.26 -2.04 8.49
C GLY A 116 -5.24 -1.50 7.44
N ASN A 117 -5.53 -0.20 7.45
CA ASN A 117 -6.47 0.42 6.50
C ASN A 117 -5.99 0.26 5.06
N GLY A 118 -4.68 0.41 4.84
CA GLY A 118 -4.01 0.19 3.55
C GLY A 118 -2.90 -0.86 3.58
N GLU A 119 -2.63 -1.45 4.75
CA GLU A 119 -1.52 -2.37 4.96
C GLU A 119 -1.96 -3.82 4.78
N PHE A 120 -1.17 -4.57 4.02
CA PHE A 120 -1.44 -5.96 3.69
C PHE A 120 -0.17 -6.78 3.76
N ILE A 121 -0.30 -8.00 4.29
CA ILE A 121 0.76 -9.00 4.23
C ILE A 121 0.39 -10.06 3.19
N PRO A 122 1.29 -10.38 2.23
CA PRO A 122 1.01 -11.41 1.23
C PRO A 122 0.76 -12.78 1.85
N LEU A 123 -0.14 -13.54 1.24
CA LEU A 123 -0.42 -14.95 1.51
C LEU A 123 -0.68 -15.67 0.17
N ALA A 124 -0.68 -17.00 0.14
CA ALA A 124 -1.09 -17.72 -1.08
C ALA A 124 -2.58 -17.44 -1.38
N PRO A 125 -2.98 -17.17 -2.63
CA PRO A 125 -4.40 -17.13 -3.01
C PRO A 125 -5.14 -18.41 -2.60
N ALA A 126 -6.42 -18.32 -2.25
CA ALA A 126 -7.13 -19.44 -1.64
C ALA A 126 -7.52 -20.52 -2.67
N SER A 127 -6.97 -21.72 -2.50
CA SER A 127 -7.38 -22.94 -3.25
C SER A 127 -8.68 -23.55 -2.72
N ILE A 128 -9.59 -22.72 -2.21
CA ILE A 128 -10.91 -23.14 -1.71
C ILE A 128 -11.94 -22.96 -2.83
N PRO A 129 -12.84 -23.93 -3.07
CA PRO A 129 -13.85 -23.83 -4.11
C PRO A 129 -14.82 -22.68 -3.83
N VAL A 130 -15.17 -21.87 -4.84
CA VAL A 130 -16.07 -20.71 -4.65
C VAL A 130 -17.55 -21.11 -4.60
N ALA A 131 -17.88 -22.27 -5.16
CA ALA A 131 -19.23 -22.84 -5.21
C ALA A 131 -19.15 -24.37 -5.31
N GLY A 132 -20.23 -25.05 -4.91
CA GLY A 132 -20.31 -26.52 -4.91
C GLY A 132 -19.84 -27.16 -3.61
N ASP A 133 -19.58 -28.47 -3.68
CA ASP A 133 -19.09 -29.28 -2.57
C ASP A 133 -17.66 -28.88 -2.14
N PRO A 134 -17.27 -29.09 -0.87
CA PRO A 134 -15.96 -28.64 -0.35
C PRO A 134 -14.72 -29.23 -1.06
N ASP A 135 -14.89 -30.34 -1.79
CA ASP A 135 -13.86 -31.04 -2.57
C ASP A 135 -13.92 -30.72 -4.07
N ALA A 136 -14.82 -29.81 -4.50
CA ALA A 136 -14.92 -29.39 -5.89
C ALA A 136 -13.61 -28.71 -6.36
N GLY A 137 -12.84 -29.34 -7.24
CA GLY A 137 -11.53 -28.81 -7.63
C GLY A 137 -11.52 -27.48 -8.39
N PHE A 138 -12.66 -26.98 -8.87
CA PHE A 138 -12.73 -25.76 -9.69
C PHE A 138 -14.14 -25.12 -9.73
N PRO A 139 -14.26 -23.78 -9.85
CA PRO A 139 -13.19 -22.82 -9.64
C PRO A 139 -12.95 -22.55 -8.16
N THR A 140 -11.69 -22.37 -7.80
CA THR A 140 -11.26 -21.83 -6.51
C THR A 140 -11.14 -20.31 -6.55
N TYR A 141 -11.00 -19.64 -5.40
CA TYR A 141 -10.72 -18.20 -5.39
C TYR A 141 -9.42 -17.87 -6.14
N ALA A 142 -8.40 -18.72 -6.03
CA ALA A 142 -7.14 -18.57 -6.77
C ALA A 142 -7.37 -18.57 -8.30
N ASP A 143 -8.25 -19.45 -8.80
CA ASP A 143 -8.59 -19.53 -10.24
C ASP A 143 -9.32 -18.28 -10.75
N LEU A 144 -9.92 -17.49 -9.85
CA LEU A 144 -10.62 -16.26 -10.24
C LEU A 144 -9.68 -15.07 -10.44
N ARG A 145 -8.41 -15.15 -10.03
CA ARG A 145 -7.46 -14.04 -10.08
C ARG A 145 -7.29 -13.39 -11.46
N PRO A 146 -7.24 -14.13 -12.59
CA PRO A 146 -7.17 -13.52 -13.92
C PRO A 146 -8.44 -12.78 -14.34
N TYR A 147 -9.58 -13.09 -13.73
CA TYR A 147 -10.88 -12.50 -14.06
C TYR A 147 -11.26 -11.37 -13.10
N ALA A 148 -10.70 -11.37 -11.90
CA ALA A 148 -10.87 -10.28 -10.96
C ALA A 148 -10.19 -9.02 -11.51
N ARG A 149 -10.94 -7.91 -11.57
CA ARG A 149 -10.49 -6.62 -12.09
C ARG A 149 -10.14 -6.61 -13.58
N ALA A 150 -10.45 -7.68 -14.32
CA ALA A 150 -10.33 -7.71 -15.77
C ALA A 150 -11.29 -6.70 -16.41
N GLN A 151 -10.96 -6.21 -17.61
CA GLN A 151 -11.80 -5.23 -18.30
C GLN A 151 -13.26 -5.72 -18.40
N PRO A 152 -14.25 -5.02 -17.83
CA PRO A 152 -15.63 -5.48 -17.80
C PRO A 152 -16.23 -5.56 -19.21
N ARG A 153 -16.83 -6.70 -19.55
CA ARG A 153 -17.32 -6.98 -20.91
C ARG A 153 -18.82 -6.81 -21.04
N LEU A 154 -19.57 -7.09 -19.98
CA LEU A 154 -21.02 -7.11 -20.03
C LEU A 154 -21.63 -5.71 -19.77
N ARG A 155 -22.67 -5.36 -20.52
CA ARG A 155 -23.40 -4.09 -20.50
C ARG A 155 -24.90 -4.33 -20.27
N PRO A 156 -25.69 -3.29 -19.91
CA PRO A 156 -27.12 -3.45 -19.73
C PRO A 156 -27.78 -4.02 -20.99
N GLY A 157 -28.60 -5.06 -20.82
CA GLY A 157 -29.24 -5.78 -21.92
C GLY A 157 -28.51 -7.04 -22.37
N ASP A 158 -27.19 -7.16 -22.11
CA ASP A 158 -26.42 -8.38 -22.38
C ASP A 158 -26.89 -9.55 -21.51
N VAL A 159 -26.38 -10.74 -21.80
CA VAL A 159 -26.70 -11.99 -21.11
C VAL A 159 -25.44 -12.71 -20.67
N VAL A 160 -25.44 -13.31 -19.47
CA VAL A 160 -24.36 -14.23 -19.08
C VAL A 160 -24.57 -15.56 -19.80
N ALA A 161 -23.94 -15.71 -20.95
CA ALA A 161 -24.01 -16.89 -21.80
C ALA A 161 -22.63 -17.53 -21.99
N GLU A 162 -21.83 -17.54 -20.93
CA GLU A 162 -20.50 -18.13 -20.91
C GLU A 162 -20.30 -18.96 -19.66
N ARG A 163 -19.56 -20.06 -19.82
CA ARG A 163 -19.13 -20.96 -18.77
C ARG A 163 -17.64 -20.76 -18.50
N LEU A 164 -17.26 -20.67 -17.24
CA LEU A 164 -15.87 -20.73 -16.83
C LEU A 164 -15.46 -22.21 -16.66
N THR A 165 -14.38 -22.59 -17.33
CA THR A 165 -13.75 -23.92 -17.30
C THR A 165 -12.27 -23.78 -16.91
N PRO A 166 -11.57 -24.87 -16.54
CA PRO A 166 -10.13 -24.81 -16.30
C PRO A 166 -9.32 -24.26 -17.49
N GLN A 167 -9.85 -24.33 -18.71
CA GLN A 167 -9.24 -23.82 -19.94
C GLN A 167 -9.60 -22.35 -20.23
N GLY A 168 -10.48 -21.74 -19.43
CA GLY A 168 -10.96 -20.37 -19.62
C GLY A 168 -12.47 -20.25 -19.81
N ARG A 169 -12.91 -19.07 -20.23
CA ARG A 169 -14.33 -18.81 -20.54
C ARG A 169 -14.69 -19.38 -21.91
N VAL A 170 -15.77 -20.16 -21.97
CA VAL A 170 -16.30 -20.78 -23.19
C VAL A 170 -17.75 -20.33 -23.38
N PRO A 171 -18.16 -19.88 -24.58
CA PRO A 171 -19.56 -19.58 -24.86
C PRO A 171 -20.48 -20.77 -24.58
N ASP A 172 -21.60 -20.50 -23.92
CA ASP A 172 -22.65 -21.46 -23.61
C ASP A 172 -24.02 -20.81 -23.84
N PRO A 173 -24.52 -20.79 -25.11
CA PRO A 173 -25.75 -20.11 -25.49
C PRO A 173 -27.01 -20.67 -24.81
N ALA A 174 -26.93 -21.86 -24.18
CA ALA A 174 -28.07 -22.48 -23.50
C ALA A 174 -28.63 -21.60 -22.38
N PHE A 175 -27.80 -20.74 -21.78
CA PHE A 175 -28.21 -19.80 -20.74
C PHE A 175 -28.75 -18.47 -21.26
N ALA A 176 -28.51 -18.12 -22.52
CA ALA A 176 -28.88 -16.81 -23.08
C ALA A 176 -30.38 -16.51 -23.01
N GLY A 177 -31.22 -17.55 -23.05
CA GLY A 177 -32.67 -17.44 -22.94
C GLY A 177 -33.21 -17.24 -21.51
N LEU A 178 -32.37 -17.38 -20.47
CA LEU A 178 -32.81 -17.30 -19.08
C LEU A 178 -32.96 -15.83 -18.63
N PRO A 179 -34.16 -15.36 -18.21
CA PRO A 179 -34.34 -13.98 -17.75
C PRO A 179 -33.40 -13.58 -16.61
N ALA A 180 -33.05 -14.54 -15.75
CA ALA A 180 -32.10 -14.41 -14.64
C ALA A 180 -30.70 -13.95 -15.07
N THR A 181 -30.29 -14.27 -16.31
CA THR A 181 -28.94 -14.02 -16.82
C THR A 181 -28.76 -12.62 -17.40
N ARG A 182 -29.87 -11.92 -17.68
CA ARG A 182 -29.85 -10.61 -18.32
C ARG A 182 -29.20 -9.59 -17.40
N ILE A 183 -28.25 -8.83 -17.90
CA ILE A 183 -27.64 -7.72 -17.18
C ILE A 183 -28.65 -6.59 -17.09
N VAL A 184 -28.98 -6.20 -15.87
CA VAL A 184 -29.97 -5.15 -15.57
C VAL A 184 -29.36 -3.95 -14.88
N GLU A 185 -28.14 -4.10 -14.37
CA GLU A 185 -27.47 -3.07 -13.60
C GLU A 185 -25.96 -3.13 -13.87
N VAL A 186 -25.28 -1.98 -13.79
CA VAL A 186 -23.82 -1.89 -13.89
C VAL A 186 -23.28 -1.12 -12.70
N ARG A 187 -22.32 -1.73 -11.99
CA ARG A 187 -21.63 -1.10 -10.86
C ARG A 187 -20.13 -1.33 -11.00
N ASN A 188 -19.35 -0.27 -10.80
CA ASN A 188 -17.90 -0.31 -10.94
C ASN A 188 -17.44 -0.91 -12.31
N GLY A 189 -18.23 -0.65 -13.36
CA GLY A 189 -18.01 -1.16 -14.71
C GLY A 189 -18.54 -2.58 -14.99
N TYR A 190 -18.82 -3.40 -13.97
CA TYR A 190 -19.29 -4.79 -14.16
C TYR A 190 -20.81 -4.89 -14.24
N GLY A 191 -21.28 -5.71 -15.19
CA GLY A 191 -22.69 -6.07 -15.30
C GLY A 191 -23.14 -7.00 -14.17
N ILE A 192 -24.25 -6.65 -13.52
CA ILE A 192 -24.93 -7.48 -12.53
C ILE A 192 -26.18 -8.11 -13.19
N PRO A 193 -26.24 -9.45 -13.30
CA PRO A 193 -27.41 -10.17 -13.79
C PRO A 193 -28.64 -9.95 -12.93
N ARG A 194 -29.83 -10.06 -13.56
CA ARG A 194 -31.13 -9.88 -12.91
C ARG A 194 -31.28 -10.69 -11.64
N ALA A 195 -30.91 -11.98 -11.65
CA ALA A 195 -31.02 -12.82 -10.46
C ALA A 195 -30.29 -12.22 -9.24
N PHE A 196 -29.07 -11.73 -9.44
CA PHE A 196 -28.29 -11.13 -8.36
C PHE A 196 -28.79 -9.74 -7.98
N TRP A 197 -29.19 -8.92 -8.95
CA TRP A 197 -29.71 -7.58 -8.65
C TRP A 197 -31.06 -7.61 -7.90
N ASP A 198 -31.97 -8.48 -8.32
CA ASP A 198 -33.26 -8.67 -7.65
C ASP A 198 -33.04 -9.12 -6.20
N PHE A 199 -32.11 -10.05 -5.95
CA PHE A 199 -31.73 -10.47 -4.60
C PHE A 199 -31.10 -9.35 -3.76
N LEU A 200 -30.18 -8.57 -4.34
CA LEU A 200 -29.48 -7.48 -3.63
C LEU A 200 -30.38 -6.28 -3.31
N SER A 201 -31.45 -6.09 -4.09
CA SER A 201 -32.41 -5.00 -3.94
C SER A 201 -33.73 -5.42 -3.29
N GLN A 202 -33.88 -6.70 -2.93
CA GLN A 202 -35.15 -7.23 -2.47
C GLN A 202 -35.65 -6.57 -1.18
N SER A 203 -36.98 -6.52 -1.05
CA SER A 203 -37.64 -6.17 0.21
C SER A 203 -37.84 -7.42 1.06
N GLY A 204 -37.86 -7.28 2.38
CA GLY A 204 -38.09 -8.41 3.29
C GLY A 204 -38.40 -7.99 4.72
N VAL A 205 -38.56 -8.98 5.60
CA VAL A 205 -38.77 -8.74 7.03
C VAL A 205 -37.43 -8.57 7.72
N SER A 206 -37.26 -7.44 8.40
CA SER A 206 -36.09 -7.12 9.22
C SER A 206 -36.46 -7.05 10.71
N TYR A 207 -35.51 -7.35 11.61
CA TYR A 207 -35.71 -7.18 13.05
C TYR A 207 -34.90 -6.00 13.59
N ARG A 208 -35.57 -4.94 14.07
CA ARG A 208 -34.91 -3.77 14.66
C ARG A 208 -35.68 -3.26 15.87
N ASN A 209 -34.97 -2.75 16.87
CA ASN A 209 -35.54 -2.17 18.09
C ASN A 209 -36.60 -3.10 18.74
N GLY A 210 -36.30 -4.40 18.78
CA GLY A 210 -37.17 -5.41 19.39
C GLY A 210 -38.36 -5.85 18.52
N ARG A 211 -38.54 -5.35 17.29
CA ARG A 211 -39.73 -5.57 16.46
C ARG A 211 -39.38 -6.07 15.05
N PHE A 212 -40.28 -6.88 14.49
CA PHE A 212 -40.25 -7.24 13.06
C PHE A 212 -40.89 -6.12 12.24
N VAL A 213 -40.19 -5.64 11.22
CA VAL A 213 -40.61 -4.54 10.35
C VAL A 213 -40.35 -4.91 8.89
N GLN A 214 -41.21 -4.46 7.99
CA GLN A 214 -40.95 -4.58 6.55
C GLN A 214 -39.85 -3.59 6.15
N ALA A 215 -38.88 -4.04 5.37
CA ALA A 215 -37.72 -3.24 4.96
C ALA A 215 -37.54 -3.31 3.43
N PRO A 216 -37.78 -2.18 2.72
CA PRO A 216 -37.44 -2.02 1.31
C PRO A 216 -36.28 -1.01 1.11
N PRO A 217 -35.05 -1.45 0.75
CA PRO A 217 -34.58 -2.83 0.64
C PRO A 217 -34.29 -3.45 2.03
N LEU A 218 -34.17 -4.77 2.06
CA LEU A 218 -33.92 -5.54 3.29
C LEU A 218 -32.59 -5.15 3.97
N PHE A 219 -31.54 -5.00 3.16
CA PHE A 219 -30.21 -4.59 3.57
C PHE A 219 -29.56 -3.66 2.53
N ASP A 220 -28.50 -2.96 2.94
CA ASP A 220 -27.67 -2.21 2.00
C ASP A 220 -26.75 -3.21 1.28
N TRP A 221 -26.92 -3.32 -0.03
CA TRP A 221 -26.16 -4.27 -0.85
C TRP A 221 -24.66 -3.95 -0.86
N LEU A 222 -24.26 -2.68 -0.82
CA LEU A 222 -22.86 -2.27 -0.86
C LEU A 222 -22.17 -2.63 0.46
N TYR A 223 -22.89 -2.47 1.58
CA TYR A 223 -22.43 -2.92 2.89
C TYR A 223 -22.22 -4.44 2.94
N ILE A 224 -23.19 -5.21 2.43
CA ILE A 224 -23.17 -6.67 2.52
C ILE A 224 -22.21 -7.31 1.50
N ALA A 225 -22.29 -6.94 0.22
CA ALA A 225 -21.55 -7.58 -0.86
C ALA A 225 -20.28 -6.82 -1.27
N GLY A 226 -20.27 -5.48 -1.15
CA GLY A 226 -19.27 -4.62 -1.80
C GLY A 226 -19.48 -4.53 -3.31
N TYR A 227 -18.57 -3.89 -4.04
CA TYR A 227 -18.68 -3.82 -5.50
C TYR A 227 -18.40 -5.17 -6.18
N PRO A 228 -19.00 -5.45 -7.35
CA PRO A 228 -18.58 -6.58 -8.17
C PRO A 228 -17.11 -6.40 -8.57
N ILE A 229 -16.37 -7.50 -8.61
CA ILE A 229 -14.95 -7.50 -8.99
C ILE A 229 -14.66 -8.36 -10.22
N ALA A 230 -15.65 -9.08 -10.75
CA ALA A 230 -15.59 -9.74 -12.05
C ALA A 230 -16.98 -9.82 -12.69
N ASP A 231 -17.03 -9.98 -14.01
CA ASP A 231 -18.27 -10.34 -14.71
C ASP A 231 -18.74 -11.72 -14.23
N ALA A 232 -20.05 -11.88 -14.07
CA ALA A 232 -20.67 -13.16 -13.77
C ALA A 232 -20.32 -14.23 -14.83
N PHE A 233 -20.38 -15.49 -14.42
CA PHE A 233 -20.11 -16.65 -15.28
C PHE A 233 -20.87 -17.88 -14.78
N TRP A 234 -21.14 -18.82 -15.67
CA TRP A 234 -21.66 -20.13 -15.29
C TRP A 234 -20.51 -21.10 -14.97
N VAL A 235 -20.74 -22.00 -14.03
CA VAL A 235 -19.86 -23.14 -13.73
C VAL A 235 -20.69 -24.40 -13.59
N ARG A 236 -20.04 -25.55 -13.77
CA ARG A 236 -20.63 -26.84 -13.44
C ARG A 236 -19.86 -27.47 -12.29
N VAL A 237 -20.51 -27.54 -11.13
CA VAL A 237 -19.91 -27.99 -9.87
C VAL A 237 -20.77 -29.08 -9.24
N PRO A 238 -20.19 -30.05 -8.51
CA PRO A 238 -20.98 -31.00 -7.73
C PRO A 238 -21.66 -30.28 -6.56
N ILE A 239 -22.94 -30.60 -6.33
CA ILE A 239 -23.69 -30.22 -5.14
C ILE A 239 -24.32 -31.51 -4.60
N ALA A 240 -23.93 -31.91 -3.39
CA ALA A 240 -24.23 -33.21 -2.81
C ALA A 240 -23.87 -34.36 -3.77
N GLY A 241 -22.70 -34.26 -4.42
CA GLY A 241 -22.19 -35.22 -5.39
C GLY A 241 -22.87 -35.17 -6.77
N VAL A 242 -23.91 -34.33 -6.97
CA VAL A 242 -24.64 -34.23 -8.24
C VAL A 242 -24.16 -33.00 -9.01
N PRO A 243 -23.68 -33.13 -10.26
CA PRO A 243 -23.29 -31.98 -11.08
C PRO A 243 -24.47 -31.03 -11.33
N ARG A 244 -24.29 -29.74 -11.03
CA ARG A 244 -25.27 -28.68 -11.23
C ARG A 244 -24.62 -27.49 -11.94
N ASP A 245 -25.40 -26.83 -12.80
CA ASP A 245 -25.02 -25.55 -13.39
C ASP A 245 -25.38 -24.41 -12.42
N VAL A 246 -24.38 -23.61 -12.07
CA VAL A 246 -24.48 -22.52 -11.09
C VAL A 246 -23.88 -21.27 -11.71
N MET A 247 -24.63 -20.17 -11.72
CA MET A 247 -24.08 -18.87 -12.08
C MET A 247 -23.40 -18.27 -10.84
N VAL A 248 -22.22 -17.69 -11.01
CA VAL A 248 -21.39 -17.15 -9.93
C VAL A 248 -21.00 -15.72 -10.26
N GLN A 249 -21.05 -14.83 -9.28
CA GLN A 249 -20.43 -13.50 -9.38
C GLN A 249 -19.67 -13.16 -8.08
N PRO A 250 -18.35 -12.90 -8.17
CA PRO A 250 -17.58 -12.41 -7.04
C PRO A 250 -17.76 -10.90 -6.87
N PHE A 251 -18.02 -10.49 -5.62
CA PHE A 251 -17.98 -9.12 -5.13
C PHE A 251 -16.83 -8.97 -4.14
N GLU A 252 -16.54 -7.75 -3.67
CA GLU A 252 -15.41 -7.51 -2.76
C GLU A 252 -15.50 -8.32 -1.46
N ARG A 253 -16.70 -8.45 -0.90
CA ARG A 253 -16.94 -9.05 0.43
C ARG A 253 -17.63 -10.41 0.37
N ARG A 254 -18.31 -10.72 -0.74
CA ARG A 254 -19.15 -11.91 -0.92
C ARG A 254 -19.00 -12.52 -2.30
N VAL A 255 -19.32 -13.79 -2.41
CA VAL A 255 -19.60 -14.46 -3.69
C VAL A 255 -21.09 -14.76 -3.72
N LEU A 256 -21.78 -14.35 -4.77
CA LEU A 256 -23.17 -14.73 -5.02
C LEU A 256 -23.22 -15.90 -5.98
N THR A 257 -24.13 -16.83 -5.70
CA THR A 257 -24.39 -18.01 -6.52
C THR A 257 -25.87 -18.06 -6.89
N TYR A 258 -26.18 -18.46 -8.12
CA TYR A 258 -27.55 -18.67 -8.59
C TYR A 258 -27.71 -20.07 -9.17
N ASN A 259 -28.68 -20.83 -8.64
CA ASN A 259 -29.04 -22.15 -9.11
C ASN A 259 -30.55 -22.18 -9.44
N PRO A 260 -30.93 -22.27 -10.73
CA PRO A 260 -32.34 -22.26 -11.13
C PRO A 260 -33.13 -23.48 -10.65
N ALA A 261 -32.45 -24.58 -10.29
CA ALA A 261 -33.09 -25.79 -9.78
C ALA A 261 -33.51 -25.70 -8.30
N ASN A 262 -33.04 -24.67 -7.58
CA ASN A 262 -33.42 -24.46 -6.19
C ASN A 262 -34.84 -23.85 -6.08
N PRO A 263 -35.55 -24.06 -4.95
CA PRO A 263 -36.78 -23.33 -4.66
C PRO A 263 -36.57 -21.82 -4.71
N PRO A 264 -37.56 -20.98 -5.09
CA PRO A 264 -37.37 -19.55 -5.33
C PRO A 264 -36.58 -18.80 -4.24
N ARG A 265 -36.87 -19.06 -2.96
CA ARG A 265 -36.19 -18.44 -1.81
C ARG A 265 -34.69 -18.77 -1.68
N PHE A 266 -34.22 -19.81 -2.36
CA PHE A 266 -32.85 -20.33 -2.33
C PHE A 266 -32.21 -20.34 -3.71
N GLN A 267 -32.85 -19.72 -4.70
CA GLN A 267 -32.26 -19.63 -6.03
C GLN A 267 -31.00 -18.80 -6.03
N VAL A 268 -30.92 -17.75 -5.20
CA VAL A 268 -29.70 -17.00 -4.94
C VAL A 268 -29.24 -17.24 -3.51
N GLU A 269 -27.97 -17.56 -3.35
CA GLU A 269 -27.34 -17.73 -2.04
C GLU A 269 -25.96 -17.07 -2.02
N MET A 270 -25.56 -16.58 -0.84
CA MET A 270 -24.17 -16.20 -0.59
C MET A 270 -23.33 -17.45 -0.33
N GLY A 271 -22.14 -17.50 -0.92
CA GLY A 271 -21.14 -18.51 -0.58
C GLY A 271 -20.77 -18.47 0.91
N ASN A 272 -20.21 -19.57 1.43
CA ASN A 272 -19.73 -19.65 2.81
C ASN A 272 -18.39 -18.91 3.01
N VAL A 273 -18.33 -17.65 2.54
CA VAL A 273 -17.10 -16.86 2.42
C VAL A 273 -16.44 -16.62 3.78
N GLY A 274 -17.21 -16.47 4.86
CA GLY A 274 -16.65 -16.30 6.21
C GLY A 274 -15.94 -17.56 6.71
N ARG A 275 -16.55 -18.73 6.48
CA ARG A 275 -15.91 -20.02 6.74
C ARG A 275 -14.68 -20.22 5.86
N HIS A 276 -14.77 -19.90 4.57
CA HIS A 276 -13.64 -20.02 3.65
C HIS A 276 -12.47 -19.13 4.07
N TYR A 277 -12.73 -17.88 4.47
CA TYR A 277 -11.70 -16.95 4.90
C TYR A 277 -11.02 -17.38 6.20
N TYR A 278 -11.79 -17.84 7.19
CA TYR A 278 -11.22 -18.37 8.43
C TYR A 278 -10.27 -19.53 8.16
N ARG A 279 -10.70 -20.51 7.35
CA ARG A 279 -9.86 -21.66 6.97
C ARG A 279 -8.62 -21.22 6.20
N TRP A 280 -8.78 -20.33 5.22
CA TRP A 280 -7.68 -19.81 4.41
C TRP A 280 -6.63 -19.06 5.23
N ARG A 281 -7.05 -18.30 6.24
CA ARG A 281 -6.15 -17.49 7.07
C ARG A 281 -5.51 -18.28 8.21
N TYR A 282 -6.27 -19.16 8.88
CA TYR A 282 -5.83 -19.75 10.15
C TYR A 282 -5.57 -21.25 10.11
N GLU A 283 -6.15 -21.99 9.16
CA GLU A 283 -6.03 -23.46 9.12
C GLU A 283 -5.11 -23.93 7.99
N LEU A 284 -5.46 -23.60 6.75
CA LEU A 284 -4.79 -24.13 5.55
C LEU A 284 -3.29 -23.82 5.47
N PRO A 285 -2.81 -22.60 5.82
CA PRO A 285 -1.38 -22.30 5.77
C PRO A 285 -0.55 -23.19 6.70
N PHE A 286 -1.18 -23.73 7.75
CA PHE A 286 -0.57 -24.53 8.81
C PHE A 286 -1.01 -26.00 8.76
N ALA A 287 -1.64 -26.43 7.67
CA ALA A 287 -1.97 -27.84 7.46
C ALA A 287 -0.71 -28.72 7.47
N GLY A 288 -0.85 -29.98 7.88
CA GLY A 288 0.28 -30.93 7.95
C GLY A 288 1.32 -30.63 9.04
N GLY A 289 0.95 -29.83 10.06
CA GLY A 289 1.82 -29.54 11.20
C GLY A 289 2.84 -28.42 10.98
N ARG A 290 2.72 -27.66 9.89
CA ARG A 290 3.57 -26.49 9.64
C ARG A 290 3.43 -25.46 10.76
N GLN A 291 4.56 -24.93 11.22
CA GLN A 291 4.65 -24.04 12.37
C GLN A 291 4.79 -22.56 11.98
N ALA A 292 5.46 -22.26 10.87
CA ALA A 292 5.50 -20.93 10.28
C ALA A 292 5.49 -21.00 8.74
N LEU A 293 5.20 -19.88 8.10
CA LEU A 293 5.34 -19.68 6.67
C LEU A 293 6.07 -18.37 6.39
N ILE A 294 6.91 -18.37 5.34
CA ILE A 294 7.54 -17.19 4.77
C ILE A 294 6.79 -16.89 3.47
N THR A 295 6.32 -15.64 3.31
CA THR A 295 5.57 -15.19 2.12
C THR A 295 6.34 -14.16 1.32
N VAL A 296 7.27 -13.46 1.97
CA VAL A 296 8.27 -12.61 1.32
C VAL A 296 9.64 -13.04 1.87
N PRO A 297 10.64 -13.29 1.02
CA PRO A 297 10.57 -13.29 -0.45
C PRO A 297 9.73 -14.47 -1.00
N PRO A 298 9.20 -14.37 -2.24
CA PRO A 298 8.57 -15.50 -2.91
C PRO A 298 9.54 -16.67 -3.08
N ARG A 299 9.00 -17.88 -3.13
CA ARG A 299 9.77 -19.09 -3.39
C ARG A 299 10.58 -19.01 -4.68
N ASP A 300 11.83 -19.44 -4.61
CA ASP A 300 12.79 -19.53 -5.71
C ASP A 300 13.11 -18.17 -6.38
N SER A 301 12.74 -17.06 -5.74
CA SER A 301 13.05 -15.72 -6.23
C SER A 301 14.53 -15.35 -6.04
N THR A 302 15.01 -14.39 -6.85
CA THR A 302 16.35 -13.83 -6.67
C THR A 302 16.31 -12.70 -5.64
N VAL A 303 17.21 -12.73 -4.66
CA VAL A 303 17.26 -11.80 -3.53
C VAL A 303 18.60 -11.10 -3.41
N SER A 304 18.59 -9.84 -2.98
CA SER A 304 19.78 -9.03 -2.71
C SER A 304 19.68 -8.40 -1.31
N SER A 305 20.79 -7.84 -0.82
CA SER A 305 20.81 -7.07 0.42
C SER A 305 20.36 -5.61 0.15
N PRO A 306 19.50 -5.00 0.99
CA PRO A 306 18.75 -5.61 2.08
C PRO A 306 17.58 -6.47 1.57
N LEU A 307 17.28 -7.55 2.30
CA LEU A 307 16.21 -8.50 1.99
C LEU A 307 15.07 -8.36 3.00
N ALA A 308 13.90 -7.92 2.55
CA ALA A 308 12.68 -7.96 3.35
C ALA A 308 12.21 -9.41 3.54
N VAL A 309 11.81 -9.76 4.77
CA VAL A 309 11.23 -11.07 5.10
C VAL A 309 9.91 -10.85 5.82
N GLN A 310 8.83 -11.48 5.32
CA GLN A 310 7.50 -11.42 5.90
C GLN A 310 6.87 -12.81 5.92
N GLY A 311 5.93 -13.03 6.83
CA GLY A 311 5.27 -14.31 6.94
C GLY A 311 4.26 -14.38 8.08
N PHE A 312 3.88 -15.60 8.43
CA PHE A 312 3.00 -15.87 9.56
C PHE A 312 3.54 -17.03 10.39
N GLU A 313 3.36 -16.95 11.70
CA GLU A 313 3.69 -17.99 12.67
C GLU A 313 2.38 -18.48 13.31
N ARG A 314 2.30 -19.77 13.64
CA ARG A 314 1.05 -20.47 13.98
C ARG A 314 0.44 -20.10 15.33
N GLY A 315 1.18 -19.56 16.28
CA GLY A 315 0.65 -19.45 17.65
C GLY A 315 1.60 -19.92 18.75
N ILE A 316 2.79 -20.44 18.42
CA ILE A 316 3.54 -21.33 19.31
C ILE A 316 4.88 -20.78 19.79
N VAL A 317 5.42 -19.74 19.17
CA VAL A 317 6.70 -19.17 19.62
C VAL A 317 6.56 -18.51 20.99
N TYR A 318 7.52 -18.78 21.87
CA TYR A 318 7.57 -18.27 23.24
C TYR A 318 7.85 -16.75 23.23
N GLU A 319 7.16 -16.00 24.11
CA GLU A 319 7.28 -14.52 24.23
C GLU A 319 7.08 -13.73 22.91
N ASN A 320 6.48 -14.36 21.91
CA ASN A 320 6.34 -13.83 20.55
C ASN A 320 7.69 -13.56 19.85
N GLU A 321 8.81 -14.11 20.31
CA GLU A 321 10.13 -13.88 19.71
C GLU A 321 10.59 -15.06 18.84
N MET A 322 11.20 -14.75 17.70
CA MET A 322 11.83 -15.72 16.81
C MET A 322 13.03 -15.11 16.10
N THR A 323 13.78 -15.94 15.38
CA THR A 323 14.95 -15.52 14.61
C THR A 323 14.75 -15.81 13.13
N VAL A 324 15.24 -14.93 12.27
CA VAL A 324 15.24 -15.07 10.82
C VAL A 324 16.69 -15.02 10.33
N ARG A 325 17.09 -15.95 9.48
CA ARG A 325 18.45 -15.98 8.90
C ARG A 325 18.47 -16.29 7.41
N LEU A 326 19.51 -15.83 6.73
CA LEU A 326 19.81 -16.20 5.35
C LEU A 326 21.02 -17.13 5.31
N ARG A 327 20.88 -18.29 4.67
CA ARG A 327 21.93 -19.30 4.55
C ARG A 327 22.14 -19.69 3.09
N THR A 328 23.39 -19.83 2.65
CA THR A 328 23.71 -20.39 1.33
C THR A 328 23.46 -21.90 1.30
N ALA A 329 23.34 -22.48 0.10
CA ALA A 329 23.20 -23.93 -0.08
C ALA A 329 24.42 -24.73 0.42
N SER A 330 25.60 -24.10 0.51
CA SER A 330 26.80 -24.70 1.09
C SER A 330 26.80 -24.72 2.63
N GLY A 331 25.78 -24.12 3.27
CA GLY A 331 25.61 -24.10 4.72
C GLY A 331 26.12 -22.83 5.40
N GLN A 332 26.74 -21.90 4.67
CA GLN A 332 27.22 -20.63 5.24
C GLN A 332 26.05 -19.72 5.59
N VAL A 333 25.98 -19.27 6.85
CA VAL A 333 25.01 -18.24 7.28
C VAL A 333 25.57 -16.87 6.93
N LEU A 334 24.83 -16.10 6.13
CA LEU A 334 25.25 -14.76 5.69
C LEU A 334 24.79 -13.67 6.67
N THR A 335 23.64 -13.84 7.34
CA THR A 335 23.11 -12.91 8.34
C THR A 335 21.98 -13.56 9.15
N THR A 336 21.72 -13.01 10.34
CA THR A 336 20.72 -13.48 11.31
C THR A 336 20.14 -12.28 12.08
N VAL A 337 18.81 -12.24 12.26
CA VAL A 337 18.09 -11.15 12.95
C VAL A 337 16.99 -11.73 13.84
N SER A 338 16.87 -11.27 15.10
CA SER A 338 15.71 -11.54 15.95
C SER A 338 14.54 -10.62 15.64
N THR A 339 13.31 -11.13 15.67
CA THR A 339 12.08 -10.38 15.38
C THR A 339 10.88 -10.95 16.15
N GLY A 340 9.82 -10.14 16.28
CA GLY A 340 8.59 -10.52 16.97
C GLY A 340 7.45 -10.96 16.04
N VAL A 341 6.54 -11.78 16.56
CA VAL A 341 5.22 -12.06 15.95
C VAL A 341 4.20 -11.03 16.44
N TYR A 342 3.53 -10.35 15.53
CA TYR A 342 2.50 -9.37 15.86
C TYR A 342 1.15 -10.05 16.10
N ARG A 343 0.87 -10.42 17.36
CA ARG A 343 -0.43 -10.98 17.76
C ARG A 343 -0.86 -10.51 19.16
N PRO A 344 -2.10 -10.01 19.31
CA PRO A 344 -2.67 -9.71 20.61
C PRO A 344 -3.09 -10.96 21.40
N ASP A 345 -3.59 -12.00 20.72
CA ASP A 345 -4.09 -13.23 21.34
C ASP A 345 -3.10 -14.41 21.20
N LEU A 346 -2.95 -15.19 22.28
CA LEU A 346 -2.17 -16.44 22.27
C LEU A 346 -2.88 -17.53 21.44
N ALA A 347 -2.09 -18.42 20.84
CA ALA A 347 -2.56 -19.55 20.02
C ALA A 347 -3.34 -19.19 18.74
N ILE A 348 -3.35 -17.91 18.34
CA ILE A 348 -3.83 -17.46 17.03
C ILE A 348 -2.63 -17.20 16.12
N PRO A 349 -2.66 -17.69 14.87
CA PRO A 349 -1.62 -17.36 13.90
C PRO A 349 -1.48 -15.85 13.69
N GLY A 350 -0.23 -15.37 13.77
CA GLY A 350 0.10 -13.95 13.70
C GLY A 350 1.15 -13.65 12.64
N PRO A 351 1.11 -12.48 11.99
CA PRO A 351 2.13 -12.09 11.04
C PRO A 351 3.46 -11.70 11.71
N PHE A 352 4.53 -11.72 10.92
CA PHE A 352 5.81 -11.11 11.25
C PHE A 352 6.43 -10.43 10.03
N ALA A 353 7.31 -9.45 10.29
CA ALA A 353 8.06 -8.75 9.27
C ALA A 353 9.43 -8.31 9.81
N THR A 354 10.48 -8.47 9.01
CA THR A 354 11.84 -8.01 9.33
C THR A 354 12.65 -7.75 8.04
N SER A 355 13.89 -7.28 8.17
CA SER A 355 14.83 -7.10 7.06
C SER A 355 16.21 -7.65 7.40
N LEU A 356 16.83 -8.33 6.44
CA LEU A 356 18.14 -8.95 6.54
C LEU A 356 19.16 -8.14 5.72
N VAL A 357 20.28 -7.77 6.33
CA VAL A 357 21.41 -7.12 5.64
C VAL A 357 22.60 -8.08 5.64
N PHE A 358 23.19 -8.32 4.47
CA PHE A 358 24.30 -9.26 4.28
C PHE A 358 25.28 -8.84 3.18
N VAL A 359 26.46 -9.46 3.15
CA VAL A 359 27.45 -9.33 2.06
C VAL A 359 27.13 -10.37 0.97
N ALA A 360 27.01 -9.93 -0.28
CA ALA A 360 26.66 -10.79 -1.40
C ALA A 360 27.81 -11.76 -1.78
N PRO A 361 27.50 -13.00 -2.19
CA PRO A 361 28.48 -13.97 -2.69
C PRO A 361 29.04 -13.56 -4.06
N GLU A 362 30.23 -14.04 -4.43
CA GLU A 362 30.86 -13.66 -5.72
C GLU A 362 30.01 -14.00 -6.94
N LEU A 363 29.48 -15.21 -6.94
CA LEU A 363 28.57 -15.70 -7.96
C LEU A 363 27.17 -15.81 -7.38
N THR A 364 26.18 -15.64 -8.24
CA THR A 364 24.78 -15.91 -7.90
C THR A 364 24.66 -17.34 -7.39
N THR A 365 24.20 -17.51 -6.15
CA THR A 365 24.29 -18.78 -5.42
C THR A 365 22.93 -19.14 -4.80
N PRO A 366 22.47 -20.39 -4.89
CA PRO A 366 21.24 -20.81 -4.21
C PRO A 366 21.38 -20.76 -2.68
N GLY A 367 20.26 -20.51 -1.98
CA GLY A 367 20.22 -20.44 -0.52
C GLY A 367 18.80 -20.58 0.02
N ASN A 368 18.65 -20.39 1.34
CA ASN A 368 17.37 -20.42 2.03
C ASN A 368 17.27 -19.26 3.03
N VAL A 369 16.10 -18.63 3.07
CA VAL A 369 15.65 -17.85 4.23
C VAL A 369 15.02 -18.82 5.21
N GLU A 370 15.45 -18.79 6.47
CA GLU A 370 14.95 -19.68 7.51
C GLU A 370 14.37 -18.87 8.67
N VAL A 371 13.28 -19.35 9.24
CA VAL A 371 12.75 -18.88 10.52
C VAL A 371 13.02 -19.96 11.56
N THR A 372 13.59 -19.55 12.68
CA THR A 372 13.97 -20.44 13.78
C THR A 372 13.42 -19.95 15.11
N THR A 373 13.28 -20.88 16.05
CA THR A 373 12.91 -20.61 17.44
C THR A 373 13.78 -21.43 18.38
N SER A 374 14.01 -20.91 19.58
CA SER A 374 14.73 -21.60 20.65
C SER A 374 13.76 -22.22 21.64
N SER A 375 14.01 -23.47 22.02
CA SER A 375 13.29 -24.13 23.11
C SER A 375 13.53 -23.43 24.45
N PRO A 376 12.47 -23.07 25.20
CA PRO A 376 12.62 -22.48 26.54
C PRO A 376 13.21 -23.44 27.59
N VAL A 377 13.25 -24.75 27.29
CA VAL A 377 13.67 -25.79 28.24
C VAL A 377 15.18 -26.03 28.20
N ASP A 378 15.76 -26.08 27.01
CA ASP A 378 17.16 -26.48 26.78
C ASP A 378 17.92 -25.55 25.83
N GLY A 379 17.27 -24.50 25.31
CA GLY A 379 17.88 -23.54 24.38
C GLY A 379 18.12 -24.11 22.97
N ALA A 380 17.67 -25.34 22.68
CA ALA A 380 17.87 -25.96 21.37
C ALA A 380 17.14 -25.15 20.28
N GLU A 381 17.86 -24.81 19.21
CA GLU A 381 17.30 -24.12 18.04
C GLU A 381 16.59 -25.11 17.12
N SER A 382 15.41 -24.75 16.64
CA SER A 382 14.67 -25.51 15.63
C SER A 382 14.26 -24.61 14.46
N VAL A 383 14.37 -25.13 13.23
CA VAL A 383 13.90 -24.45 12.03
C VAL A 383 12.42 -24.74 11.87
N ILE A 384 11.60 -23.69 11.93
CA ILE A 384 10.13 -23.78 11.88
C ILE A 384 9.55 -23.39 10.53
N ALA A 385 10.33 -22.69 9.69
CA ALA A 385 10.08 -22.48 8.28
C ALA A 385 11.39 -22.32 7.49
N SER A 386 11.39 -22.73 6.22
CA SER A 386 12.51 -22.55 5.29
C SER A 386 11.97 -22.24 3.89
N GLN A 387 12.56 -21.25 3.24
CA GLN A 387 12.14 -20.72 1.95
C GLN A 387 13.35 -20.66 1.00
N PRO A 388 13.40 -21.51 -0.05
CA PRO A 388 14.49 -21.43 -1.02
C PRO A 388 14.44 -20.14 -1.82
N VAL A 389 15.62 -19.60 -2.08
CA VAL A 389 15.89 -18.36 -2.81
C VAL A 389 17.19 -18.51 -3.61
N THR A 390 17.37 -17.64 -4.60
CA THR A 390 18.65 -17.45 -5.28
C THR A 390 19.28 -16.14 -4.79
N ILE A 391 20.45 -16.19 -4.16
CA ILE A 391 21.12 -15.01 -3.64
C ILE A 391 21.91 -14.39 -4.78
N ALA A 392 21.56 -13.15 -5.15
CA ALA A 392 22.23 -12.40 -6.21
C ALA A 392 23.72 -12.25 -5.86
N GLY A 393 24.57 -12.64 -6.80
CA GLY A 393 26.01 -12.47 -6.66
C GLY A 393 26.50 -11.16 -7.27
N LEU A 394 27.79 -10.92 -7.09
CA LEU A 394 28.45 -9.66 -7.42
C LEU A 394 28.46 -9.38 -8.95
N ALA A 395 28.33 -10.40 -9.80
CA ALA A 395 28.08 -10.17 -11.23
C ALA A 395 26.74 -9.42 -11.50
N GLY A 396 25.72 -9.58 -10.64
CA GLY A 396 24.51 -8.76 -10.67
C GLY A 396 24.75 -7.33 -10.16
N ASP A 397 25.75 -7.15 -9.31
CA ASP A 397 26.16 -5.83 -8.81
C ASP A 397 26.85 -4.99 -9.90
N LEU A 398 27.48 -5.61 -10.90
CA LEU A 398 28.02 -4.91 -12.08
C LEU A 398 26.92 -4.15 -12.85
N ALA A 399 25.76 -4.78 -13.06
CA ALA A 399 24.63 -4.14 -13.72
C ALA A 399 24.07 -2.97 -12.87
N ARG A 400 24.07 -3.11 -11.55
CA ARG A 400 23.73 -2.00 -10.62
C ARG A 400 24.75 -0.86 -10.74
N ALA A 401 26.04 -1.16 -10.74
CA ALA A 401 27.10 -0.17 -10.90
C ALA A 401 26.98 0.58 -12.24
N GLU A 402 26.67 -0.13 -13.33
CA GLU A 402 26.41 0.49 -14.64
C GLU A 402 25.23 1.45 -14.60
N ALA A 403 24.08 1.01 -14.07
CA ALA A 403 22.89 1.86 -13.96
C ALA A 403 23.15 3.13 -13.15
N ARG A 404 23.90 3.01 -12.04
CA ARG A 404 24.30 4.15 -11.21
C ARG A 404 25.30 5.08 -11.91
N ALA A 405 26.28 4.53 -12.62
CA ALA A 405 27.20 5.31 -13.44
C ALA A 405 26.48 6.11 -14.52
N ARG A 406 25.48 5.51 -15.18
CA ARG A 406 24.64 6.21 -16.18
C ARG A 406 23.83 7.34 -15.56
N ALA A 407 23.23 7.10 -14.39
CA ALA A 407 22.48 8.12 -13.68
C ALA A 407 23.38 9.30 -13.24
N ASP A 408 24.56 9.01 -12.69
CA ASP A 408 25.52 10.04 -12.29
C ASP A 408 26.06 10.81 -13.49
N LEU A 409 26.43 10.15 -14.59
CA LEU A 409 26.94 10.83 -15.78
C LEU A 409 25.88 11.69 -16.46
N ALA A 410 24.62 11.24 -16.49
CA ALA A 410 23.50 12.04 -16.93
C ALA A 410 23.36 13.31 -16.07
N ALA A 411 23.52 13.20 -14.75
CA ALA A 411 23.49 14.34 -13.86
C ALA A 411 24.67 15.31 -14.06
N ARG A 412 25.86 14.81 -14.43
CA ARG A 412 27.05 15.65 -14.68
C ARG A 412 27.00 16.39 -16.01
N THR A 413 26.34 15.81 -17.03
CA THR A 413 26.40 16.32 -18.41
C THR A 413 25.09 16.93 -18.88
N GLY A 414 23.97 16.64 -18.21
CA GLY A 414 22.63 17.00 -18.68
C GLY A 414 22.16 16.19 -19.90
N VAL A 415 22.91 15.15 -20.29
CA VAL A 415 22.57 14.24 -21.38
C VAL A 415 21.62 13.16 -20.87
N TRP A 416 20.56 12.86 -21.63
CA TRP A 416 19.62 11.80 -21.30
C TRP A 416 20.32 10.43 -21.18
N PRO A 417 19.98 9.58 -20.19
CA PRO A 417 20.65 8.30 -19.98
C PRO A 417 20.70 7.38 -21.21
N GLU A 418 19.67 7.43 -22.08
CA GLU A 418 19.58 6.62 -23.29
C GLU A 418 20.57 7.05 -24.38
N ARG A 419 21.08 8.28 -24.29
CA ARG A 419 22.10 8.81 -25.19
C ARG A 419 23.53 8.56 -24.68
N LEU A 420 23.67 7.96 -23.50
CA LEU A 420 24.97 7.54 -22.96
C LEU A 420 25.35 6.19 -23.55
N VAL A 421 26.53 6.09 -24.14
CA VAL A 421 27.03 4.85 -24.75
C VAL A 421 27.91 4.12 -23.74
N LEU A 422 27.69 2.81 -23.53
CA LEU A 422 28.60 1.99 -22.73
C LEU A 422 29.76 1.53 -23.60
N ARG A 423 30.99 1.86 -23.17
CA ARG A 423 32.22 1.39 -23.83
C ARG A 423 32.76 0.11 -23.19
N SER A 424 32.75 0.01 -21.87
CA SER A 424 33.17 -1.21 -21.15
C SER A 424 32.58 -1.26 -19.74
N ALA A 425 32.42 -2.48 -19.20
CA ALA A 425 32.02 -2.73 -17.81
C ALA A 425 32.71 -4.01 -17.34
N GLU A 426 33.60 -3.91 -16.36
CA GLU A 426 34.44 -5.04 -15.91
C GLU A 426 34.56 -5.08 -14.38
N ALA A 427 34.74 -6.28 -13.82
CA ALA A 427 35.07 -6.44 -12.41
C ALA A 427 36.55 -6.14 -12.18
N VAL A 428 36.86 -5.41 -11.12
CA VAL A 428 38.22 -5.00 -10.76
C VAL A 428 38.45 -5.25 -9.27
N GLU A 429 39.62 -5.76 -8.93
CA GLU A 429 40.10 -5.80 -7.55
C GLU A 429 40.94 -4.56 -7.27
N TRP A 430 40.43 -3.65 -6.44
CA TRP A 430 41.14 -2.44 -6.07
C TRP A 430 42.12 -2.74 -4.94
N PRO A 431 43.34 -2.18 -4.96
CA PRO A 431 44.37 -2.45 -3.95
C PRO A 431 44.00 -1.94 -2.54
N ASP A 432 43.10 -0.96 -2.47
CA ASP A 432 42.63 -0.33 -1.25
C ASP A 432 41.20 0.23 -1.44
N SER A 433 40.64 0.80 -0.38
CA SER A 433 39.33 1.46 -0.42
C SER A 433 39.30 2.78 -1.21
N ALA A 434 40.40 3.17 -1.88
CA ALA A 434 40.44 4.33 -2.77
C ALA A 434 39.94 4.00 -4.18
N LEU A 435 39.71 2.73 -4.49
CA LEU A 435 39.18 2.25 -5.77
C LEU A 435 40.02 2.72 -6.98
N GLY A 436 41.34 2.84 -6.80
CA GLY A 436 42.25 3.36 -7.82
C GLY A 436 42.13 4.87 -8.11
N CYS A 437 41.37 5.62 -7.30
CA CYS A 437 41.14 7.06 -7.43
C CYS A 437 41.29 7.76 -6.07
N PRO A 438 42.53 7.87 -5.54
CA PRO A 438 42.77 8.49 -4.25
C PRO A 438 42.57 10.02 -4.29
N ALA A 439 41.84 10.53 -3.31
CA ALA A 439 41.73 11.95 -3.00
C ALA A 439 42.96 12.41 -2.18
N PRO A 440 43.47 13.63 -2.41
CA PRO A 440 44.61 14.16 -1.66
C PRO A 440 44.36 14.24 -0.15
N GLY A 441 45.34 13.80 0.66
CA GLY A 441 45.32 13.94 2.12
C GLY A 441 44.40 12.98 2.88
N GLN A 442 43.75 12.04 2.18
CA GLN A 442 42.85 11.05 2.79
C GLN A 442 43.57 9.72 3.05
N GLY A 443 43.27 9.10 4.20
CA GLY A 443 43.73 7.75 4.51
C GLY A 443 42.75 6.71 3.96
N TYR A 444 43.26 5.64 3.36
CA TYR A 444 42.47 4.55 2.79
C TYR A 444 42.76 3.23 3.49
N LEU A 445 41.72 2.43 3.68
CA LEU A 445 41.86 1.09 4.23
C LEU A 445 42.66 0.25 3.25
N GLN A 446 43.80 -0.26 3.72
CA GLN A 446 44.71 -1.10 2.95
C GLN A 446 44.18 -2.53 2.89
N MET A 447 43.07 -2.71 2.17
CA MET A 447 42.44 -4.00 1.93
C MET A 447 42.01 -4.09 0.47
N ILE A 448 42.23 -5.26 -0.13
CA ILE A 448 41.71 -5.53 -1.47
C ILE A 448 40.20 -5.32 -1.44
N THR A 449 39.73 -4.37 -2.24
CA THR A 449 38.34 -3.96 -2.30
C THR A 449 37.81 -4.36 -3.68
N PRO A 450 37.05 -5.46 -3.79
CA PRO A 450 36.49 -5.85 -5.07
C PRO A 450 35.39 -4.88 -5.50
N GLY A 451 35.29 -4.64 -6.79
CA GLY A 451 34.41 -3.62 -7.34
C GLY A 451 34.30 -3.70 -8.86
N PHE A 452 33.92 -2.58 -9.48
CA PHE A 452 33.69 -2.52 -10.92
C PHE A 452 34.30 -1.26 -11.54
N ARG A 453 34.76 -1.40 -12.79
CA ARG A 453 35.16 -0.28 -13.64
C ARG A 453 34.21 -0.19 -14.83
N VAL A 454 33.45 0.89 -14.90
CA VAL A 454 32.45 1.15 -15.94
C VAL A 454 32.86 2.37 -16.75
N VAL A 455 33.04 2.23 -18.06
CA VAL A 455 33.39 3.34 -18.95
C VAL A 455 32.19 3.69 -19.82
N LEU A 456 31.67 4.89 -19.63
CA LEU A 456 30.55 5.46 -20.39
C LEU A 456 31.04 6.58 -21.31
N GLU A 457 30.28 6.92 -22.33
CA GLU A 457 30.55 8.04 -23.22
C GLU A 457 29.34 8.96 -23.31
N ALA A 458 29.59 10.26 -23.19
CA ALA A 458 28.61 11.33 -23.38
C ALA A 458 29.16 12.37 -24.36
N ALA A 459 28.38 12.72 -25.40
CA ALA A 459 28.74 13.73 -26.40
C ALA A 459 30.17 13.57 -26.98
N GLY A 460 30.61 12.32 -27.21
CA GLY A 460 31.94 12.02 -27.78
C GLY A 460 33.09 11.92 -26.78
N ARG A 461 32.86 12.14 -25.48
CA ARG A 461 33.88 12.06 -24.42
C ARG A 461 33.67 10.84 -23.52
N PRO A 462 34.70 10.02 -23.25
CA PRO A 462 34.61 8.90 -22.31
C PRO A 462 34.77 9.33 -20.84
N TYR A 463 34.13 8.60 -19.94
CA TYR A 463 34.06 8.81 -18.49
C TYR A 463 34.21 7.46 -17.78
N ALA A 464 35.26 7.31 -16.96
CA ALA A 464 35.56 6.06 -16.26
C ALA A 464 35.07 6.11 -14.81
N TYR A 465 34.09 5.28 -14.50
CA TYR A 465 33.54 5.10 -13.16
C TYR A 465 34.15 3.90 -12.47
N HIS A 466 34.59 4.08 -11.24
CA HIS A 466 35.09 3.02 -10.37
C HIS A 466 34.13 2.87 -9.19
N SER A 467 33.68 1.67 -8.90
CA SER A 467 32.80 1.39 -7.78
C SER A 467 33.36 0.28 -6.90
N ASP A 468 32.92 0.24 -5.66
CA ASP A 468 32.96 -0.99 -4.88
C ASP A 468 31.74 -1.87 -5.24
N ARG A 469 31.51 -2.92 -4.46
CA ARG A 469 30.32 -3.77 -4.57
C ARG A 469 29.11 -3.20 -3.81
N GLY A 470 29.30 -2.21 -2.96
CA GLY A 470 28.23 -1.55 -2.21
C GLY A 470 27.67 -0.36 -2.98
N ASP A 471 27.60 0.78 -2.29
CA ASP A 471 27.08 2.04 -2.82
C ASP A 471 28.19 3.03 -3.21
N GLN A 472 29.48 2.71 -3.04
CA GLN A 472 30.54 3.65 -3.42
C GLN A 472 30.72 3.66 -4.94
N LEU A 473 30.64 4.86 -5.55
CA LEU A 473 30.82 5.07 -6.99
C LEU A 473 31.59 6.39 -7.18
N LEU A 474 32.71 6.32 -7.89
CA LEU A 474 33.62 7.43 -8.15
C LEU A 474 33.77 7.62 -9.66
N LEU A 475 33.59 8.84 -10.16
CA LEU A 475 34.09 9.18 -11.50
C LEU A 475 35.58 9.47 -11.38
N CYS A 476 36.41 8.71 -12.09
CA CYS A 476 37.86 8.87 -12.06
C CYS A 476 38.33 9.61 -13.30
N GLU A 477 39.00 10.75 -13.09
CA GLU A 477 39.65 11.52 -14.15
C GLU A 477 41.08 11.83 -13.71
N ASP A 478 42.05 11.56 -14.58
CA ASP A 478 43.48 11.75 -14.32
C ASP A 478 43.97 11.13 -13.00
N GLY A 479 43.44 9.96 -12.66
CA GLY A 479 43.78 9.20 -11.45
C GLY A 479 43.23 9.83 -10.16
N ARG A 480 42.29 10.76 -10.26
CA ARG A 480 41.67 11.43 -9.11
C ARG A 480 40.15 11.29 -9.14
N PRO A 481 39.50 11.18 -7.98
CA PRO A 481 38.06 11.16 -7.90
C PRO A 481 37.56 12.57 -8.21
N LEU A 482 36.75 12.70 -9.25
CA LEU A 482 35.95 13.88 -9.46
C LEU A 482 34.80 13.84 -8.47
N ALA A 483 34.76 14.85 -7.60
CA ALA A 483 33.59 15.10 -6.76
C ALA A 483 32.32 15.04 -7.65
N PRO A 484 31.25 14.38 -7.20
CA PRO A 484 29.93 14.48 -7.83
C PRO A 484 29.64 15.93 -8.24
N ILE A 485 29.27 16.16 -9.51
CA ILE A 485 28.66 17.45 -9.86
C ILE A 485 27.25 17.39 -9.29
N GLY A 486 26.95 18.38 -8.48
CA GLY A 486 25.83 18.36 -7.57
C GLY A 486 26.37 18.32 -6.16
N ALA A 487 26.29 19.46 -5.48
CA ALA A 487 25.71 19.41 -4.15
C ALA A 487 24.56 18.40 -4.21
N PRO A 488 24.52 17.37 -3.34
CA PRO A 488 23.44 16.41 -3.40
C PRO A 488 22.16 17.22 -3.37
N LEU A 489 21.41 17.22 -4.48
CA LEU A 489 20.05 17.72 -4.47
C LEU A 489 19.37 16.86 -3.42
N SER A 490 19.20 17.41 -2.23
CA SER A 490 18.48 16.78 -1.13
C SER A 490 17.04 16.56 -1.58
N LEU A 491 16.54 17.47 -2.43
CA LEU A 491 15.28 17.33 -3.15
C LEU A 491 15.41 17.74 -4.62
N PRO A 492 14.69 17.06 -5.53
CA PRO A 492 13.91 15.85 -5.29
C PRO A 492 14.82 14.61 -5.13
N ALA A 493 14.33 13.60 -4.41
CA ALA A 493 15.07 12.37 -4.20
C ALA A 493 15.37 11.66 -5.53
N PRO A 494 16.45 10.84 -5.62
CA PRO A 494 16.72 10.04 -6.81
C PRO A 494 15.50 9.19 -7.22
N GLY A 495 15.05 9.30 -8.47
CA GLY A 495 13.90 8.54 -8.98
C GLY A 495 12.53 9.05 -8.53
N ALA A 496 12.45 10.26 -7.97
CA ALA A 496 11.19 10.85 -7.53
C ALA A 496 10.14 10.89 -8.64
N VAL A 497 8.89 10.61 -8.23
CA VAL A 497 7.67 10.81 -9.02
C VAL A 497 6.96 12.01 -8.41
N ASP A 498 6.97 13.13 -9.12
CA ASP A 498 6.50 14.44 -8.63
C ASP A 498 5.39 15.03 -9.50
N THR A 499 4.78 16.11 -9.03
CA THR A 499 3.90 17.01 -9.79
C THR A 499 4.52 18.41 -9.85
N LEU A 500 3.89 19.36 -10.54
CA LEU A 500 4.27 20.78 -10.44
C LEU A 500 3.52 21.45 -9.26
N PRO A 501 4.20 22.27 -8.43
CA PRO A 501 5.61 22.66 -8.54
C PRO A 501 6.59 21.56 -8.10
N VAL A 502 7.81 21.55 -8.67
CA VAL A 502 8.90 20.68 -8.19
C VAL A 502 9.75 21.46 -7.19
N HIS A 503 9.99 20.88 -6.01
CA HIS A 503 10.79 21.49 -4.96
C HIS A 503 12.25 21.06 -5.07
N ALA A 504 13.16 22.01 -4.86
CA ALA A 504 14.60 21.82 -4.93
C ALA A 504 15.28 22.28 -3.64
N GLU A 505 16.18 21.44 -3.13
CA GLU A 505 16.99 21.72 -1.95
C GLU A 505 18.44 21.27 -2.20
N ALA A 506 19.42 22.16 -2.02
CA ALA A 506 20.84 21.83 -2.17
C ALA A 506 21.78 22.85 -1.52
N HIS A 507 22.89 22.40 -0.94
CA HIS A 507 23.97 23.25 -0.41
C HIS A 507 25.06 23.49 -1.47
N LEU A 508 25.09 24.66 -2.11
CA LEU A 508 26.00 24.96 -3.21
C LEU A 508 26.44 26.42 -3.20
N GLY A 509 27.58 26.72 -3.82
CA GLY A 509 28.04 28.10 -4.01
C GLY A 509 28.22 28.88 -2.70
N GLN A 510 28.12 30.21 -2.81
CA GLN A 510 28.24 31.14 -1.69
C GLN A 510 26.87 31.79 -1.40
N PRO A 511 26.57 32.13 -0.13
CA PRO A 511 25.37 32.89 0.22
C PRO A 511 25.25 34.18 -0.60
N GLY A 512 24.04 34.50 -1.06
CA GLY A 512 23.76 35.67 -1.88
C GLY A 512 24.09 35.52 -3.38
N ALA A 513 24.77 34.45 -3.80
CA ALA A 513 24.93 34.16 -5.23
C ALA A 513 23.58 33.81 -5.88
N THR A 514 23.42 34.14 -7.16
CA THR A 514 22.24 33.78 -7.94
C THR A 514 22.52 32.59 -8.84
N VAL A 515 21.61 31.61 -8.83
CA VAL A 515 21.63 30.44 -9.72
C VAL A 515 20.32 30.35 -10.52
N SER A 516 20.35 29.61 -11.63
CA SER A 516 19.16 29.25 -12.43
C SER A 516 18.70 27.86 -12.06
N LEU A 517 17.49 27.73 -11.51
CA LEU A 517 16.80 26.44 -11.37
C LEU A 517 16.02 26.17 -12.66
N GLU A 518 16.33 25.09 -13.36
CA GLU A 518 15.75 24.75 -14.66
C GLU A 518 15.10 23.36 -14.64
N LEU A 519 13.99 23.20 -15.34
CA LEU A 519 13.32 21.90 -15.50
C LEU A 519 13.10 21.64 -16.99
N ALA A 520 13.88 20.71 -17.55
CA ALA A 520 13.84 20.34 -18.95
C ALA A 520 12.95 19.10 -19.14
N PHE A 521 11.92 19.21 -19.96
CA PHE A 521 10.99 18.10 -20.23
C PHE A 521 11.49 17.21 -21.36
N GLU A 522 11.20 15.91 -21.26
CA GLU A 522 11.51 14.93 -22.31
C GLU A 522 10.81 15.25 -23.64
N SER A 523 9.58 15.76 -23.60
CA SER A 523 8.81 16.15 -24.78
C SER A 523 9.36 17.39 -25.51
N GLY A 524 10.33 18.09 -24.92
CA GLY A 524 10.82 19.39 -25.40
C GLY A 524 10.07 20.52 -24.70
N GLY A 525 10.80 21.28 -23.89
CA GLY A 525 10.26 22.39 -23.08
C GLY A 525 11.22 22.68 -21.92
N LEU A 526 11.21 23.91 -21.43
CA LEU A 526 12.13 24.33 -20.37
C LEU A 526 11.47 25.38 -19.48
N LEU A 527 11.33 25.08 -18.18
CA LEU A 527 11.03 26.08 -17.17
C LEU A 527 12.33 26.58 -16.55
N ARG A 528 12.39 27.87 -16.21
CA ARG A 528 13.55 28.50 -15.56
C ARG A 528 13.10 29.45 -14.47
N THR A 529 13.78 29.43 -13.34
CA THR A 529 13.53 30.32 -12.21
C THR A 529 14.86 30.76 -11.60
N PRO A 530 15.17 32.07 -11.54
CA PRO A 530 16.36 32.54 -10.83
C PRO A 530 16.14 32.39 -9.32
N VAL A 531 17.17 31.93 -8.62
CA VAL A 531 17.14 31.73 -7.16
C VAL A 531 18.38 32.34 -6.53
N THR A 532 18.17 33.15 -5.50
CA THR A 532 19.27 33.66 -4.66
C THR A 532 19.50 32.67 -3.52
N LEU A 533 20.75 32.25 -3.34
CA LEU A 533 21.12 31.28 -2.32
C LEU A 533 21.08 31.91 -0.93
N LEU A 534 20.43 31.23 0.01
CA LEU A 534 20.37 31.63 1.41
C LEU A 534 21.70 31.30 2.13
N ALA A 535 21.96 31.92 3.27
CA ALA A 535 23.10 31.54 4.11
C ALA A 535 22.74 30.31 4.94
N ALA A 536 23.38 29.16 4.67
CA ALA A 536 23.24 27.98 5.51
C ALA A 536 24.02 28.13 6.83
N PRO A 537 23.67 27.35 7.87
CA PRO A 537 24.35 27.37 9.16
C PRO A 537 25.85 27.01 9.09
N ASP A 538 26.25 26.25 8.08
CA ASP A 538 27.64 25.85 7.81
C ASP A 538 28.43 26.90 7.00
N GLY A 539 27.80 28.04 6.68
CA GLY A 539 28.38 29.12 5.88
C GLY A 539 28.28 28.93 4.37
N SER A 540 27.75 27.80 3.88
CA SER A 540 27.54 27.56 2.45
C SER A 540 26.30 28.28 1.91
N GLY A 541 26.20 28.42 0.59
CA GLY A 541 24.95 28.85 -0.05
C GLY A 541 23.91 27.73 -0.01
N LEU A 542 22.65 28.07 0.26
CA LEU A 542 21.53 27.13 0.32
C LEU A 542 20.47 27.46 -0.71
N LEU A 543 20.28 26.55 -1.66
CA LEU A 543 19.14 26.52 -2.56
C LEU A 543 17.94 25.92 -1.81
N LEU A 544 16.88 26.71 -1.63
CA LEU A 544 15.57 26.25 -1.16
C LEU A 544 14.50 26.97 -1.97
N ALA A 545 14.04 26.35 -3.05
CA ALA A 545 13.11 26.97 -3.99
C ALA A 545 12.23 25.94 -4.69
N SER A 546 11.21 26.42 -5.38
CA SER A 546 10.29 25.59 -6.15
C SER A 546 10.18 26.12 -7.57
N ILE A 547 10.13 25.24 -8.55
CA ILE A 547 9.83 25.60 -9.94
C ILE A 547 8.34 25.43 -10.20
N TRP A 548 7.67 26.55 -10.42
CA TRP A 548 6.22 26.62 -10.56
C TRP A 548 5.79 26.52 -12.03
N PRO A 549 4.59 25.98 -12.30
CA PRO A 549 4.02 26.00 -13.65
C PRO A 549 3.73 27.45 -14.06
N LEU A 550 3.93 27.76 -15.35
CA LEU A 550 3.48 29.03 -15.92
C LEU A 550 1.94 29.05 -15.99
N PRO A 551 1.28 30.21 -15.85
CA PRO A 551 -0.19 30.31 -15.88
C PRO A 551 -0.84 29.65 -17.10
N ASP A 552 -0.22 29.77 -18.28
CA ASP A 552 -0.74 29.25 -19.56
C ASP A 552 -0.03 27.97 -20.02
N MET A 553 0.61 27.23 -19.09
CA MET A 553 1.30 25.99 -19.44
C MET A 553 0.30 24.94 -19.97
N PRO A 554 0.53 24.35 -21.16
CA PRO A 554 -0.32 23.30 -21.67
C PRO A 554 -0.39 22.11 -20.72
N ARG A 555 -1.57 21.48 -20.60
CA ARG A 555 -1.71 20.23 -19.87
C ARG A 555 -0.90 19.13 -20.56
N PHE A 556 -0.28 18.29 -19.75
CA PHE A 556 0.50 17.14 -20.19
C PHE A 556 0.12 15.90 -19.37
N GLY A 557 0.44 14.70 -19.85
CA GLY A 557 0.32 13.44 -19.09
C GLY A 557 1.61 13.13 -18.31
N GLY A 558 1.82 11.90 -17.86
CA GLY A 558 3.11 11.50 -17.28
C GLY A 558 4.29 11.61 -18.27
N GLN A 559 5.42 12.21 -17.87
CA GLN A 559 6.65 12.27 -18.68
C GLN A 559 7.91 12.40 -17.80
N ARG A 560 9.10 12.15 -18.35
CA ARG A 560 10.37 12.39 -17.64
C ARG A 560 10.81 13.85 -17.76
N ALA A 561 11.55 14.33 -16.77
CA ALA A 561 12.19 15.63 -16.79
C ALA A 561 13.53 15.62 -16.07
N ILE A 562 14.41 16.54 -16.43
CA ILE A 562 15.69 16.76 -15.76
C ILE A 562 15.62 18.12 -15.04
N LEU A 563 15.63 18.08 -13.70
CA LEU A 563 15.85 19.26 -12.88
C LEU A 563 17.35 19.60 -12.90
N GLN A 564 17.69 20.86 -13.12
CA GLN A 564 19.06 21.34 -13.25
C GLN A 564 19.25 22.62 -12.43
N VAL A 565 20.41 22.79 -11.84
CA VAL A 565 20.85 24.04 -11.23
C VAL A 565 22.06 24.52 -12.02
N ARG A 566 22.04 25.76 -12.51
CA ARG A 566 23.14 26.36 -13.26
C ARG A 566 23.61 27.66 -12.64
N ASP A 567 24.91 27.96 -12.74
CA ASP A 567 25.41 29.29 -12.38
C ASP A 567 25.07 30.34 -13.46
N GLN A 568 25.53 31.57 -13.25
CA GLN A 568 25.30 32.68 -14.19
C GLN A 568 26.03 32.50 -15.53
N GLN A 569 27.08 31.68 -15.58
CA GLN A 569 27.83 31.35 -16.78
C GLN A 569 27.22 30.16 -17.55
N GLY A 570 26.16 29.55 -17.00
CA GLY A 570 25.47 28.40 -17.59
C GLY A 570 26.12 27.05 -17.26
N GLN A 571 27.13 27.02 -16.39
CA GLN A 571 27.75 25.78 -15.93
C GLN A 571 26.77 25.01 -15.06
N LEU A 572 26.67 23.70 -15.29
CA LEU A 572 25.80 22.81 -14.51
C LEU A 572 26.41 22.60 -13.11
N LEU A 573 25.67 23.00 -12.08
CA LEU A 573 26.04 22.87 -10.67
C LEU A 573 25.42 21.64 -10.02
N ALA A 574 24.21 21.24 -10.43
CA ALA A 574 23.52 20.03 -9.97
C ALA A 574 22.46 19.58 -10.99
N ALA A 575 22.13 18.28 -11.02
CA ALA A 575 20.97 17.80 -11.77
C ALA A 575 20.32 16.53 -11.18
N ARG A 576 19.05 16.31 -11.53
CA ARG A 576 18.25 15.15 -11.14
C ARG A 576 17.27 14.77 -12.24
N LEU A 577 17.31 13.51 -12.67
CA LEU A 577 16.25 12.93 -13.48
C LEU A 577 15.06 12.55 -12.58
N ILE A 578 13.86 13.00 -12.96
CA ILE A 578 12.61 12.74 -12.26
C ILE A 578 11.50 12.33 -13.23
N SER A 579 10.44 11.73 -12.69
CA SER A 579 9.18 11.52 -13.42
C SER A 579 8.16 12.55 -12.96
N LEU A 580 7.49 13.21 -13.89
CA LEU A 580 6.44 14.20 -13.62
C LEU A 580 5.09 13.67 -14.01
N LEU A 581 4.14 13.76 -13.09
CA LEU A 581 2.73 13.49 -13.29
C LEU A 581 2.03 14.79 -13.68
N GLY A 582 1.32 14.77 -14.80
CA GLY A 582 0.47 15.87 -15.22
C GLY A 582 -0.84 15.94 -14.42
N SER A 583 -1.58 17.03 -14.56
CA SER A 583 -2.86 17.24 -13.84
C SER A 583 -3.94 16.22 -14.18
N ASP A 584 -3.87 15.64 -15.39
CA ASP A 584 -4.83 14.66 -15.89
C ASP A 584 -4.36 13.21 -15.65
N ASP A 585 -3.20 13.02 -14.99
CA ASP A 585 -2.64 11.70 -14.73
C ASP A 585 -3.45 10.94 -13.65
N PRO A 586 -3.82 9.66 -13.86
CA PRO A 586 -4.57 8.89 -12.87
C PRO A 586 -3.82 8.67 -11.55
N LEU A 587 -2.50 8.84 -11.53
CA LEU A 587 -1.65 8.76 -10.33
C LEU A 587 -1.50 10.12 -9.63
N ALA A 588 -2.06 11.20 -10.17
CA ALA A 588 -2.16 12.48 -9.49
C ALA A 588 -3.53 12.64 -8.79
N ARG A 589 -3.60 13.58 -7.84
CA ARG A 589 -4.85 13.96 -7.17
C ARG A 589 -4.84 15.45 -6.79
N PRO A 590 -5.95 16.18 -7.00
CA PRO A 590 -6.07 17.56 -6.53
C PRO A 590 -6.26 17.64 -5.01
N VAL A 591 -5.66 18.66 -4.41
CA VAL A 591 -5.78 19.08 -3.00
C VAL A 591 -5.88 20.60 -2.91
N GLU A 592 -6.45 21.11 -1.82
CA GLU A 592 -6.53 22.54 -1.56
C GLU A 592 -5.46 22.97 -0.55
N LEU A 593 -4.68 24.00 -0.87
CA LEU A 593 -3.73 24.64 0.04
C LEU A 593 -4.28 26.01 0.43
N TYR A 594 -4.24 26.34 1.72
CA TYR A 594 -4.73 27.64 2.21
C TYR A 594 -3.57 28.60 2.49
N TRP A 595 -3.40 29.58 1.61
CA TRP A 595 -2.47 30.70 1.74
C TRP A 595 -3.18 31.95 2.27
N LEU A 596 -2.49 33.09 2.33
CA LEU A 596 -3.06 34.36 2.73
C LEU A 596 -3.16 35.31 1.54
N ALA A 597 -4.33 35.92 1.36
CA ALA A 597 -4.54 37.09 0.52
C ALA A 597 -4.76 38.29 1.46
N GLY A 598 -3.70 39.06 1.72
CA GLY A 598 -3.69 40.00 2.84
C GLY A 598 -3.72 39.24 4.18
N GLU A 599 -4.76 39.45 4.98
CA GLU A 599 -4.96 38.75 6.26
C GLU A 599 -5.92 37.55 6.17
N GLN A 600 -6.55 37.33 5.00
CA GLN A 600 -7.61 36.32 4.86
C GLN A 600 -7.07 35.03 4.22
N PRO A 601 -7.47 33.84 4.73
CA PRO A 601 -7.08 32.58 4.12
C PRO A 601 -7.77 32.39 2.77
N GLN A 602 -6.99 32.09 1.73
CA GLN A 602 -7.45 31.82 0.36
C GLN A 602 -7.01 30.42 -0.08
N ALA A 603 -7.97 29.63 -0.57
CA ALA A 603 -7.72 28.30 -1.10
C ALA A 603 -7.09 28.37 -2.50
N GLU A 604 -6.10 27.53 -2.74
CA GLU A 604 -5.46 27.34 -4.02
C GLU A 604 -5.36 25.84 -4.31
N GLN A 605 -5.88 25.41 -5.47
CA GLN A 605 -5.87 24.01 -5.84
C GLN A 605 -4.50 23.62 -6.43
N ARG A 606 -3.96 22.50 -5.97
CA ARG A 606 -2.71 21.91 -6.47
C ARG A 606 -2.87 20.41 -6.68
N SER A 607 -2.13 19.86 -7.63
CA SER A 607 -2.05 18.41 -7.83
C SER A 607 -0.85 17.86 -7.09
N ILE A 608 -1.02 16.74 -6.41
CA ILE A 608 0.06 15.98 -5.76
C ILE A 608 0.03 14.52 -6.23
N PRO A 609 1.15 13.79 -6.14
CA PRO A 609 1.15 12.34 -6.35
C PRO A 609 0.20 11.64 -5.37
N ARG A 610 -0.49 10.59 -5.82
CA ARG A 610 -1.34 9.77 -4.95
C ARG A 610 -0.50 9.07 -3.90
N THR A 611 -0.89 9.23 -2.64
CA THR A 611 -0.20 8.65 -1.49
C THR A 611 -1.20 8.23 -0.40
N PRO A 612 -0.93 7.16 0.37
CA PRO A 612 -1.73 6.81 1.54
C PRO A 612 -1.70 7.89 2.63
N GLN A 613 -0.63 8.71 2.68
CA GLN A 613 -0.45 9.77 3.69
C GLN A 613 -0.87 11.16 3.15
N ILE A 614 -2.07 11.25 2.54
CA ILE A 614 -2.50 12.45 1.82
C ILE A 614 -2.46 13.73 2.66
N GLY A 615 -2.89 13.71 3.91
CA GLY A 615 -2.87 14.88 4.79
C GLY A 615 -1.44 15.38 5.08
N ALA A 616 -0.49 14.46 5.25
CA ALA A 616 0.90 14.80 5.48
C ALA A 616 1.54 15.40 4.21
N ALA A 617 1.29 14.78 3.05
CA ALA A 617 1.78 15.30 1.77
C ALA A 617 1.21 16.69 1.45
N THR A 618 -0.08 16.93 1.72
CA THR A 618 -0.70 18.25 1.53
C THR A 618 -0.11 19.30 2.48
N LEU A 619 0.15 18.96 3.74
CA LEU A 619 0.83 19.87 4.66
C LEU A 619 2.27 20.16 4.24
N GLU A 620 3.03 19.15 3.81
CA GLU A 620 4.39 19.38 3.30
C GLU A 620 4.39 20.34 2.11
N GLN A 621 3.42 20.24 1.21
CA GLN A 621 3.24 21.20 0.12
C GLN A 621 2.93 22.62 0.62
N LEU A 622 2.08 22.77 1.64
CA LEU A 622 1.79 24.05 2.29
C LEU A 622 3.06 24.69 2.91
N LEU A 623 4.01 23.88 3.40
CA LEU A 623 5.22 24.39 4.04
C LEU A 623 6.22 25.02 3.05
N TRP A 624 6.06 24.81 1.74
CA TRP A 624 6.95 25.36 0.70
C TRP A 624 6.63 26.80 0.28
N GLY A 625 5.52 27.37 0.76
CA GLY A 625 5.10 28.71 0.37
C GLY A 625 4.28 28.77 -0.93
N PRO A 626 3.57 29.89 -1.16
CA PRO A 626 2.73 30.07 -2.34
C PRO A 626 3.57 30.32 -3.62
N PRO A 627 2.95 30.27 -4.81
CA PRO A 627 3.62 30.64 -6.05
C PRO A 627 4.14 32.08 -6.00
N PRO A 628 5.42 32.32 -6.36
CA PRO A 628 5.97 33.67 -6.45
C PRO A 628 5.15 34.55 -7.40
N GLY A 629 4.88 35.79 -6.99
CA GLY A 629 4.14 36.77 -7.81
C GLY A 629 2.62 36.52 -7.91
N SER A 630 2.07 35.51 -7.23
CA SER A 630 0.62 35.24 -7.22
C SER A 630 -0.22 36.25 -6.44
N GLY A 631 0.41 37.13 -5.65
CA GLY A 631 -0.27 37.98 -4.68
C GLY A 631 -0.65 37.27 -3.37
N LEU A 632 -0.35 35.97 -3.26
CA LEU A 632 -0.54 35.19 -2.04
C LEU A 632 0.72 35.22 -1.17
N SER A 633 0.54 35.11 0.14
CA SER A 633 1.60 35.05 1.14
C SER A 633 1.38 33.90 2.15
N THR A 634 2.34 33.67 3.04
CA THR A 634 2.20 32.76 4.17
C THR A 634 2.69 33.39 5.46
N ALA A 635 2.01 33.10 6.56
CA ALA A 635 2.45 33.44 7.91
C ALA A 635 3.39 32.37 8.50
N ILE A 636 3.42 31.16 7.93
CA ILE A 636 4.32 30.09 8.33
C ILE A 636 5.76 30.56 8.08
N PRO A 637 6.69 30.40 9.03
CA PRO A 637 8.06 30.87 8.88
C PRO A 637 8.72 30.35 7.61
N THR A 638 9.16 31.29 6.78
CA THR A 638 9.92 30.97 5.57
C THR A 638 11.33 30.51 5.92
N PRO A 639 12.03 29.81 5.02
CA PRO A 639 13.42 29.41 5.28
C PRO A 639 14.35 30.58 5.62
N ALA A 640 14.17 31.73 4.95
CA ALA A 640 14.94 32.94 5.24
C ALA A 640 14.71 33.43 6.68
N GLU A 641 13.44 33.47 7.13
CA GLU A 641 13.10 33.86 8.51
C GLU A 641 13.68 32.88 9.53
N VAL A 642 13.56 31.57 9.29
CA VAL A 642 14.12 30.52 10.16
C VAL A 642 15.63 30.67 10.31
N LEU A 643 16.35 30.84 9.20
CA LEU A 643 17.82 30.95 9.22
C LEU A 643 18.32 32.24 9.88
N SER A 644 17.56 33.33 9.77
CA SER A 644 17.89 34.62 10.41
C SER A 644 17.32 34.78 11.84
N TYR A 645 16.61 33.78 12.36
CA TYR A 645 15.88 33.92 13.64
C TYR A 645 16.86 34.08 14.82
N PRO A 646 16.78 35.16 15.62
CA PRO A 646 17.73 35.41 16.71
C PRO A 646 17.76 34.32 17.79
N GLY A 647 16.63 33.65 18.03
CA GLY A 647 16.50 32.56 19.00
C GLY A 647 16.81 31.17 18.42
N ARG A 648 17.39 31.09 17.22
CA ARG A 648 17.69 29.81 16.55
C ARG A 648 18.71 29.01 17.36
N GLY A 649 18.34 27.78 17.71
CA GLY A 649 19.26 26.82 18.34
C GLY A 649 20.21 26.17 17.33
N PRO A 650 21.34 25.60 17.78
CA PRO A 650 22.31 24.95 16.90
C PRO A 650 21.76 23.72 16.17
N ASP A 651 20.72 23.08 16.71
CA ASP A 651 20.08 21.87 16.17
C ASP A 651 18.89 22.15 15.24
N TRP A 652 18.64 23.42 14.90
CA TRP A 652 17.56 23.80 13.99
C TRP A 652 17.93 23.52 12.52
N GLY A 653 16.98 22.97 11.77
CA GLY A 653 17.03 22.91 10.31
C GLY A 653 16.83 24.28 9.65
N ALA A 654 16.78 24.27 8.31
CA ALA A 654 16.64 25.48 7.52
C ALA A 654 15.18 25.90 7.24
N ARG A 655 14.21 25.01 7.49
CA ARG A 655 12.78 25.27 7.26
C ARG A 655 11.90 24.49 8.23
N VAL A 656 10.65 24.92 8.37
CA VAL A 656 9.61 24.14 9.06
C VAL A 656 9.38 22.81 8.34
N ARG A 657 9.32 21.71 9.09
CA ARG A 657 9.02 20.35 8.63
C ARG A 657 7.85 19.78 9.42
N LEU A 658 7.03 18.95 8.80
CA LEU A 658 6.08 18.08 9.49
C LEU A 658 6.84 16.86 10.03
N ARG A 659 6.78 16.63 11.34
CA ARG A 659 7.38 15.46 11.99
C ARG A 659 6.44 14.27 11.96
N SER A 660 5.17 14.52 12.30
CA SER A 660 4.13 13.50 12.24
C SER A 660 2.74 14.12 12.05
N LEU A 661 1.85 13.34 11.45
CA LEU A 661 0.42 13.64 11.41
C LEU A 661 -0.33 12.40 11.87
N VAL A 662 -0.99 12.49 13.01
CA VAL A 662 -1.77 11.39 13.58
C VAL A 662 -3.23 11.82 13.65
N ILE A 663 -4.12 11.04 13.04
CA ILE A 663 -5.56 11.30 13.07
C ILE A 663 -6.19 10.20 13.93
N ARG A 664 -6.75 10.57 15.08
CA ARG A 664 -7.48 9.66 15.98
C ARG A 664 -8.80 10.32 16.39
N ASP A 665 -9.89 9.58 16.32
CA ASP A 665 -11.22 10.03 16.72
C ASP A 665 -11.65 11.39 16.10
N GLY A 666 -11.22 11.65 14.85
CA GLY A 666 -11.49 12.90 14.14
C GLY A 666 -10.58 14.08 14.51
N VAL A 667 -9.61 13.89 15.42
CA VAL A 667 -8.63 14.90 15.79
C VAL A 667 -7.33 14.65 15.04
N ALA A 668 -6.96 15.55 14.13
CA ALA A 668 -5.67 15.54 13.47
C ALA A 668 -4.64 16.28 14.33
N THR A 669 -3.70 15.54 14.91
CA THR A 669 -2.55 16.10 15.61
C THR A 669 -1.39 16.21 14.62
N ALA A 670 -1.10 17.43 14.18
CA ALA A 670 0.02 17.77 13.31
C ALA A 670 1.19 18.26 14.15
N ASP A 671 2.23 17.44 14.28
CA ASP A 671 3.45 17.77 15.00
C ASP A 671 4.49 18.33 14.03
N PHE A 672 4.88 19.58 14.26
CA PHE A 672 5.87 20.28 13.45
C PHE A 672 7.21 20.36 14.16
N SER A 673 8.24 20.60 13.36
CA SER A 673 9.57 20.86 13.86
C SER A 673 9.68 22.22 14.56
N ARG A 674 10.66 22.33 15.46
CA ARG A 674 10.94 23.54 16.26
C ARG A 674 11.04 24.84 15.46
N GLU A 675 11.42 24.78 14.19
CA GLU A 675 11.53 25.92 13.28
C GLU A 675 10.20 26.66 13.12
N LEU A 676 9.06 26.00 13.40
CA LEU A 676 7.77 26.68 13.41
C LEU A 676 7.73 27.81 14.46
N ARG A 677 8.58 27.77 15.50
CA ARG A 677 8.74 28.85 16.49
C ARG A 677 9.41 30.12 15.92
N ALA A 678 10.00 30.05 14.72
CA ALA A 678 10.64 31.19 14.06
C ALA A 678 9.65 32.24 13.52
N TYR A 679 8.41 32.24 13.99
CA TYR A 679 7.37 33.11 13.42
C TYR A 679 7.55 34.57 13.80
N GLY A 680 8.35 34.95 14.81
CA GLY A 680 8.64 36.34 15.17
C GLY A 680 7.47 37.32 14.97
N GLY A 681 6.63 37.54 15.99
CA GLY A 681 5.45 38.41 15.86
C GLY A 681 4.43 38.20 16.98
N GLY A 682 3.37 39.01 16.98
CA GLY A 682 2.27 38.93 17.96
C GLY A 682 1.14 37.96 17.57
N SER A 683 0.09 37.93 18.39
CA SER A 683 -1.08 37.04 18.28
C SER A 683 -1.73 36.95 16.88
N ALA A 684 -1.67 38.01 16.07
CA ALA A 684 -2.22 38.02 14.71
C ALA A 684 -1.53 36.99 13.79
N ARG A 685 -0.19 36.93 13.80
CA ARG A 685 0.57 35.98 12.98
C ARG A 685 0.37 34.54 13.46
N VAL A 686 0.31 34.36 14.78
CA VAL A 686 -0.02 33.06 15.41
C VAL A 686 -1.39 32.57 14.93
N GLY A 687 -2.39 33.44 14.93
CA GLY A 687 -3.72 33.15 14.40
C GLY A 687 -3.69 32.75 12.92
N ALA A 688 -2.93 33.48 12.09
CA ALA A 688 -2.80 33.19 10.66
C ALA A 688 -2.14 31.82 10.39
N ILE A 689 -1.05 31.49 11.09
CA ILE A 689 -0.39 30.16 11.00
C ILE A 689 -1.40 29.04 11.29
N ARG A 690 -2.12 29.17 12.41
CA ARG A 690 -3.13 28.19 12.82
C ARG A 690 -4.23 28.06 11.76
N GLN A 691 -4.71 29.17 11.20
CA GLN A 691 -5.75 29.13 10.18
C GLN A 691 -5.28 28.42 8.91
N GLN A 692 -4.08 28.70 8.40
CA GLN A 692 -3.54 28.05 7.20
C GLN A 692 -3.46 26.53 7.37
N ILE A 693 -2.87 26.06 8.48
CA ILE A 693 -2.73 24.62 8.78
C ILE A 693 -4.10 23.98 8.99
N THR A 694 -4.96 24.62 9.78
CA THR A 694 -6.27 24.07 10.15
C THR A 694 -7.18 23.95 8.93
N ARG A 695 -7.30 25.00 8.12
CA ARG A 695 -8.14 24.98 6.90
C ARG A 695 -7.65 23.94 5.90
N THR A 696 -6.34 23.82 5.74
CA THR A 696 -5.74 22.80 4.88
C THR A 696 -6.08 21.38 5.34
N LEU A 697 -6.06 21.08 6.64
CA LEU A 697 -6.42 19.74 7.12
C LEU A 697 -7.94 19.47 7.17
N LEU A 698 -8.76 20.49 7.42
CA LEU A 698 -10.22 20.36 7.48
C LEU A 698 -10.86 20.05 6.11
N GLN A 699 -10.10 20.13 5.01
CA GLN A 699 -10.57 19.63 3.71
C GLN A 699 -10.84 18.12 3.72
N PHE A 700 -10.20 17.38 4.63
CA PHE A 700 -10.32 15.92 4.70
C PHE A 700 -11.49 15.51 5.60
N PRO A 701 -12.46 14.71 5.11
CA PRO A 701 -13.66 14.36 5.88
C PRO A 701 -13.41 13.62 7.20
N SER A 702 -12.24 12.99 7.35
CA SER A 702 -11.83 12.30 8.57
C SER A 702 -11.32 13.25 9.67
N VAL A 703 -11.14 14.55 9.37
CA VAL A 703 -10.61 15.55 10.30
C VAL A 703 -11.71 16.53 10.69
N ARG A 704 -12.02 16.59 11.98
CA ARG A 704 -13.02 17.48 12.60
C ARG A 704 -12.37 18.55 13.45
N GLU A 705 -11.26 18.20 14.09
CA GLU A 705 -10.46 19.09 14.93
C GLU A 705 -9.00 18.96 14.52
N VAL A 706 -8.26 20.07 14.60
CA VAL A 706 -6.82 20.11 14.35
C VAL A 706 -6.10 20.56 15.61
N ARG A 707 -5.17 19.73 16.07
CA ARG A 707 -4.22 20.05 17.12
C ARG A 707 -2.86 20.25 16.49
N ILE A 708 -2.21 21.35 16.83
CA ILE A 708 -0.88 21.66 16.34
C ILE A 708 0.08 21.42 17.51
N ALA A 709 1.08 20.59 17.26
CA ALA A 709 2.17 20.37 18.19
C ALA A 709 3.48 20.91 17.60
N ILE A 710 4.42 21.27 18.47
CA ILE A 710 5.81 21.53 18.07
C ILE A 710 6.72 20.67 18.95
N GLU A 711 7.44 19.74 18.34
CA GLU A 711 8.28 18.74 19.03
C GLU A 711 7.48 17.93 20.07
N GLY A 712 6.26 17.52 19.72
CA GLY A 712 5.36 16.73 20.55
C GLY A 712 4.63 17.51 21.65
N GLN A 713 4.93 18.81 21.83
CA GLN A 713 4.25 19.68 22.81
C GLN A 713 3.01 20.32 22.18
N THR A 714 1.87 20.26 22.88
CA THR A 714 0.61 20.89 22.45
C THR A 714 0.17 22.06 23.32
N GLU A 715 0.62 22.12 24.57
CA GLU A 715 0.32 23.21 25.51
C GLU A 715 1.29 24.38 25.28
N GLY A 716 0.82 25.63 25.33
CA GLY A 716 1.69 26.80 25.10
C GLY A 716 2.12 27.01 23.65
N VAL A 717 1.75 26.10 22.74
CA VAL A 717 2.20 26.11 21.34
C VAL A 717 1.26 26.95 20.49
N LEU A 718 1.82 27.99 19.86
CA LEU A 718 1.05 28.95 19.06
C LEU A 718 -0.12 29.55 19.88
N GLU A 719 0.16 29.90 21.14
CA GLU A 719 -0.74 30.71 21.96
C GLU A 719 -0.57 32.21 21.65
N PRO A 720 -1.65 33.01 21.70
CA PRO A 720 -1.63 34.45 21.43
C PRO A 720 -0.67 35.28 22.28
#